data_AF-A0A8T2PBI1-F1
#
_entry.id   AF-A0A8T2PBI1-F1
#
_cell.length_a   1.000
_cell.length_b   1.000
_cell.length_c   1.000
_cell.angle_alpha   90.00
_cell.angle_beta   90.00
_cell.angle_gamma   90.00
#
_symmetry.space_group_name_H-M   'P 1'
#
loop_
_entity.id
_entity.type
_entity.pdbx_description
1 polymer ?
#
loop_
_entity_poly.entity_id
_entity_poly.type
_entity_poly.pdbx_seq_one_letter_code
_entity_poly.pdbx_strand_id
1 'polypeptide(L)'
;MASFSRFNDESYKNWLKTTMSLQILKSSLGSFLENETETYHSSLRNELKGVICKSNCILKKQYSKIDDVCKDCQLWWKEILNNHNNKNGIIYWNNSKPYLWSSEKWEVAKVYMPKGNKDHNTVDQFDISAALNFMTFCSHFKKIVKEQVLKDVTHVRNQMMHSSDMKVAKKDMETHLKKIRELAKVLQDYCPELKDLQEKLIQLQKVDLNIMLEGPDSSREDIIKNILDVQKIQDLEQQVLKEKIECLASRLEEDKEPQRDKEFVGMKEFLDQNKDLLGQLGPQMEKLNTIQVKVEQHDKQLNILTGKVDQLEKNTNEPVFSVDTAKYKNHLFEKARENKWPEPVFENIRKPQGYTGQVVVNGQTFTGYHVHPNVKAAHQEVSMIALEQLSATQEGSSSLHTDQSASSTTSTANPLFFASVKVPVNTAFEGPEADSMEAAVQEAYRSLEQALTLGDTAAGSLSCSAREQIHDFFNQADCKLPEEKPVCSMESTFRCKLQISGDLTFQNPEGMSKKQHAEQAAAKEALDRLSGVLSWDLTGANGNYKGRLQELLAKLGKKPFYQPVAGPSASETSKRGAATERHFDAVPQAAVSVSICETQETSPVYTSPIPSHRKKLKTESACANPTDCQSFAVPELEKLLIMFGLEPPSVSCECFSMETKFQCSAEIHLVNYTFQNQQGYSNKKDATRKTYLIFGKALGICGANIEENQATAAVKTYFNKNLLSLPSEEFFQKEEKTHCSLTVASWSFLFEGQGESEEAAKLDICCQALSVIGPLFGCELASRVSSRSAEERLALMLEVVGQRPPLFQQAATLHKATVQLHFNAFVLESKGQNNKKSAQRQLSMRILRLLGEEETGETSKDVNERNRLDDWFKKKRIPQPIFEDTEEVLGVKATFSCRVTCSHPDWQASTEVAMTRLKEELKRRFRNLADESADHGWSG
;
A
#
# COMPACT_ATOMS: atom_id res chain seq x y z
N MET A 1 26.37 0.83 22.01
CA MET A 1 26.59 2.28 21.80
C MET A 1 25.99 2.83 20.49
N ALA A 2 25.72 2.02 19.45
CA ALA A 2 25.19 2.53 18.17
C ALA A 2 23.67 2.87 18.16
N SER A 3 22.83 2.23 19.00
CA SER A 3 21.36 2.37 18.96
C SER A 3 20.78 3.75 19.32
N PHE A 4 21.59 4.73 19.74
CA PHE A 4 21.10 6.05 20.15
C PHE A 4 21.80 7.21 19.44
N SER A 5 22.63 6.92 18.43
CA SER A 5 23.39 7.95 17.71
C SER A 5 22.49 9.00 17.03
N ARG A 6 21.27 8.63 16.62
CA ARG A 6 20.27 9.55 16.06
C ARG A 6 19.87 10.68 17.01
N PHE A 7 19.95 10.48 18.32
CA PHE A 7 19.68 11.53 19.32
C PHE A 7 20.82 12.56 19.42
N ASN A 8 21.95 12.36 18.73
CA ASN A 8 22.96 13.41 18.56
C ASN A 8 22.58 14.42 17.47
N ASP A 9 21.64 14.10 16.58
CA ASP A 9 21.13 15.02 15.58
C ASP A 9 20.03 15.91 16.17
N GLU A 10 20.34 17.20 16.36
CA GLU A 10 19.39 18.20 16.83
C GLU A 10 18.15 18.32 15.94
N SER A 11 18.30 18.17 14.63
CA SER A 11 17.19 18.29 13.69
C SER A 11 16.23 17.11 13.81
N TYR A 12 16.77 15.91 14.10
CA TYR A 12 15.95 14.73 14.40
C TYR A 12 15.21 14.89 15.73
N LYS A 13 15.89 15.34 16.79
CA LYS A 13 15.26 15.64 18.09
C LYS A 13 14.11 16.63 17.96
N ASN A 14 14.29 17.67 17.14
CA ASN A 14 13.26 18.67 16.86
C ASN A 14 12.04 18.08 16.13
N TRP A 15 12.27 17.22 15.14
CA TRP A 15 11.21 16.49 14.45
C TRP A 15 10.44 15.61 15.45
N LEU A 16 11.16 14.81 16.24
CA LEU A 16 10.57 13.89 17.22
C LEU A 16 9.73 14.63 18.27
N LYS A 17 10.24 15.73 18.85
CA LYS A 17 9.49 16.59 19.79
C LYS A 17 8.19 17.14 19.19
N THR A 18 8.24 17.55 17.91
CA THR A 18 7.05 18.07 17.22
C THR A 18 6.02 16.98 17.04
N THR A 19 6.42 15.80 16.59
CA THR A 19 5.50 14.69 16.33
C THR A 19 4.94 14.08 17.62
N MET A 20 5.76 13.97 18.68
CA MET A 20 5.28 13.62 20.02
C MET A 20 4.26 14.62 20.57
N SER A 21 4.43 15.92 20.28
CA SER A 21 3.46 16.94 20.67
C SER A 21 2.10 16.76 19.98
N LEU A 22 2.11 16.33 18.71
CA LEU A 22 0.89 15.95 17.99
C LEU A 22 0.23 14.71 18.60
N GLN A 23 1.03 13.74 19.10
CA GLN A 23 0.50 12.55 19.76
C GLN A 23 -0.11 12.86 21.13
N ILE A 24 0.52 13.71 21.92
CA ILE A 24 -0.06 14.20 23.19
C ILE A 24 -1.39 14.90 22.93
N LEU A 25 -1.47 15.71 21.88
CA LEU A 25 -2.69 16.36 21.45
C LEU A 25 -3.77 15.33 21.08
N LYS A 26 -3.45 14.33 20.24
CA LYS A 26 -4.35 13.23 19.86
C LYS A 26 -4.92 12.52 21.08
N SER A 27 -4.06 12.02 21.96
CA SER A 27 -4.49 11.26 23.14
C SER A 27 -5.35 12.10 24.08
N SER A 28 -5.08 13.40 24.18
CA SER A 28 -5.88 14.30 25.02
C SER A 28 -7.22 14.65 24.37
N LEU A 29 -7.31 14.66 23.05
CA LEU A 29 -8.57 14.91 22.33
C LEU A 29 -9.58 13.76 22.47
N GLY A 30 -9.18 12.57 22.95
CA GLY A 30 -10.04 11.38 23.01
C GLY A 30 -11.39 11.62 23.71
N SER A 31 -11.38 11.99 24.99
CA SER A 31 -12.62 12.22 25.75
C SER A 31 -13.43 13.40 25.20
N PHE A 32 -12.74 14.48 24.81
CA PHE A 32 -13.35 15.66 24.22
C PHE A 32 -14.13 15.32 22.94
N LEU A 33 -13.51 14.60 22.00
CA LEU A 33 -14.16 14.19 20.76
C LEU A 33 -15.29 13.20 21.03
N GLU A 34 -15.11 12.24 21.94
CA GLU A 34 -16.17 11.28 22.29
C GLU A 34 -17.45 11.97 22.79
N ASN A 35 -17.29 13.00 23.64
CA ASN A 35 -18.40 13.79 24.21
C ASN A 35 -19.03 14.75 23.20
N GLU A 36 -18.22 15.52 22.46
CA GLU A 36 -18.73 16.48 21.47
C GLU A 36 -19.36 15.79 20.26
N THR A 37 -18.86 14.60 19.88
CA THR A 37 -19.47 13.79 18.81
C THR A 37 -20.83 13.25 19.23
N GLU A 38 -20.99 12.81 20.49
CA GLU A 38 -22.30 12.39 21.02
C GLU A 38 -23.29 13.56 21.05
N THR A 39 -22.82 14.74 21.47
CA THR A 39 -23.62 15.97 21.50
C THR A 39 -24.09 16.35 20.09
N TYR A 40 -23.17 16.35 19.13
CA TYR A 40 -23.47 16.62 17.72
C TYR A 40 -24.45 15.59 17.15
N HIS A 41 -24.19 14.30 17.35
CA HIS A 41 -25.04 13.21 16.86
C HIS A 41 -26.46 13.28 17.46
N SER A 42 -26.57 13.59 18.75
CA SER A 42 -27.85 13.79 19.41
C SER A 42 -28.61 14.99 18.84
N SER A 43 -27.93 16.08 18.49
CA SER A 43 -28.55 17.21 17.78
C SER A 43 -29.12 16.78 16.43
N LEU A 44 -28.36 16.00 15.63
CA LEU A 44 -28.85 15.49 14.35
C LEU A 44 -30.04 14.54 14.51
N ARG A 45 -30.00 13.63 15.50
CA ARG A 45 -31.12 12.72 15.80
C ARG A 45 -32.39 13.48 16.17
N ASN A 46 -32.26 14.56 16.94
CA ASN A 46 -33.39 15.40 17.32
C ASN A 46 -33.99 16.12 16.10
N GLU A 47 -33.14 16.72 15.26
CA GLU A 47 -33.57 17.43 14.04
C GLU A 47 -34.29 16.48 13.06
N LEU A 48 -33.75 15.27 12.92
CA LEU A 48 -34.27 14.22 12.04
C LEU A 48 -35.34 13.35 12.71
N LYS A 49 -35.76 13.67 13.94
CA LYS A 49 -36.77 12.91 14.71
C LYS A 49 -36.50 11.40 14.79
N GLY A 50 -35.23 11.02 14.86
CA GLY A 50 -34.80 9.62 14.97
C GLY A 50 -35.11 8.74 13.76
N VAL A 51 -35.17 9.30 12.54
CA VAL A 51 -35.33 8.52 11.30
C VAL A 51 -34.26 7.42 11.19
N ILE A 52 -34.67 6.19 10.87
CA ILE A 52 -33.81 4.99 10.79
C ILE A 52 -33.86 4.42 9.37
N CYS A 53 -32.71 3.98 8.86
CA CYS A 53 -32.64 3.27 7.60
C CYS A 53 -33.29 1.87 7.69
N LYS A 54 -34.33 1.62 6.90
CA LYS A 54 -34.97 0.29 6.80
C LYS A 54 -34.38 -0.61 5.71
N SER A 55 -33.61 -0.02 4.80
CA SER A 55 -33.13 -0.70 3.58
C SER A 55 -31.69 -1.21 3.69
N ASN A 56 -31.03 -1.05 4.85
CA ASN A 56 -29.63 -1.41 5.07
C ASN A 56 -28.69 -0.86 3.97
N CYS A 57 -28.83 0.43 3.64
CA CYS A 57 -28.09 1.06 2.54
C CYS A 57 -26.57 1.06 2.76
N ILE A 58 -25.81 0.65 1.75
CA ILE A 58 -24.33 0.63 1.76
C ILE A 58 -23.79 1.41 0.58
N LEU A 59 -22.82 2.30 0.84
CA LEU A 59 -22.13 3.08 -0.19
C LEU A 59 -20.89 2.32 -0.66
N LYS A 60 -20.94 1.79 -1.89
CA LYS A 60 -19.83 1.01 -2.49
C LYS A 60 -18.82 1.88 -3.24
N LYS A 61 -19.20 3.09 -3.67
CA LYS A 61 -18.37 3.99 -4.47
C LYS A 61 -18.01 5.25 -3.69
N GLN A 62 -16.79 5.73 -3.90
CA GLN A 62 -16.28 6.97 -3.31
C GLN A 62 -17.16 8.19 -3.66
N TYR A 63 -17.67 8.23 -4.88
CA TYR A 63 -18.65 9.21 -5.36
C TYR A 63 -20.01 8.53 -5.49
N SER A 64 -20.76 8.48 -4.39
CA SER A 64 -22.15 8.03 -4.43
C SER A 64 -23.05 9.26 -4.58
N LYS A 65 -24.03 9.18 -5.47
CA LYS A 65 -25.04 10.24 -5.59
C LYS A 65 -26.03 10.07 -4.43
N ILE A 66 -26.63 11.17 -4.01
CA ILE A 66 -27.68 11.14 -2.98
C ILE A 66 -28.83 10.18 -3.35
N ASP A 67 -29.09 9.98 -4.64
CA ASP A 67 -30.14 9.09 -5.15
C ASP A 67 -29.81 7.59 -4.96
N ASP A 68 -28.57 7.24 -4.61
CA ASP A 68 -28.13 5.85 -4.41
C ASP A 68 -28.57 5.26 -3.05
N VAL A 69 -29.17 6.08 -2.18
CA VAL A 69 -29.64 5.66 -0.85
C VAL A 69 -31.16 5.84 -0.68
N CYS A 70 -31.75 5.10 0.26
CA CYS A 70 -33.19 5.19 0.53
C CYS A 70 -33.59 6.58 1.07
N LYS A 71 -34.88 6.90 0.98
CA LYS A 71 -35.43 8.21 1.40
C LYS A 71 -35.01 8.61 2.83
N ASP A 72 -34.97 7.65 3.75
CA ASP A 72 -34.55 7.88 5.14
C ASP A 72 -33.08 8.32 5.22
N CYS A 73 -32.18 7.60 4.52
CA CYS A 73 -30.78 7.96 4.43
C CYS A 73 -30.54 9.26 3.65
N GLN A 74 -31.42 9.63 2.70
CA GLN A 74 -31.31 10.92 2.02
C GLN A 74 -31.56 12.10 2.97
N LEU A 75 -32.42 11.94 3.97
CA LEU A 75 -32.63 12.98 4.99
C LEU A 75 -31.37 13.17 5.84
N TRP A 76 -30.79 12.07 6.33
CA TRP A 76 -29.50 12.10 7.02
C TRP A 76 -28.39 12.70 6.15
N TRP A 77 -28.27 12.28 4.91
CA TRP A 77 -27.27 12.79 3.97
C TRP A 77 -27.37 14.32 3.84
N LYS A 78 -28.57 14.86 3.63
CA LYS A 78 -28.80 16.30 3.52
C LYS A 78 -28.38 17.03 4.79
N GLU A 79 -28.75 16.50 5.94
CA GLU A 79 -28.48 17.16 7.22
C GLU A 79 -26.99 17.13 7.60
N ILE A 80 -26.33 15.99 7.37
CA ILE A 80 -24.87 15.86 7.49
C ILE A 80 -24.18 16.87 6.56
N LEU A 81 -24.61 16.95 5.30
CA LEU A 81 -24.05 17.89 4.32
C LEU A 81 -24.32 19.35 4.69
N ASN A 82 -25.48 19.66 5.27
CA ASN A 82 -25.81 21.00 5.75
C ASN A 82 -24.83 21.48 6.83
N ASN A 83 -24.40 20.55 7.69
CA ASN A 83 -23.41 20.75 8.74
C ASN A 83 -21.96 20.57 8.28
N HIS A 84 -21.72 20.35 6.98
CA HIS A 84 -20.39 20.25 6.39
C HIS A 84 -19.89 21.62 5.91
N ASN A 85 -18.70 22.04 6.33
CA ASN A 85 -18.09 23.31 5.95
C ASN A 85 -17.51 23.27 4.53
N ASN A 86 -17.16 22.08 4.04
CA ASN A 86 -16.61 21.87 2.70
C ASN A 86 -17.67 21.24 1.76
N LYS A 87 -18.79 21.93 1.54
CA LYS A 87 -19.95 21.40 0.77
C LYS A 87 -19.62 21.13 -0.70
N ASN A 88 -18.66 21.88 -1.25
CA ASN A 88 -18.26 21.81 -2.67
C ASN A 88 -16.98 20.99 -2.88
N GLY A 89 -16.38 20.48 -1.81
CA GLY A 89 -15.18 19.65 -1.88
C GLY A 89 -15.48 18.16 -2.02
N ILE A 90 -14.41 17.37 -2.03
CA ILE A 90 -14.51 15.91 -2.03
C ILE A 90 -14.91 15.45 -0.62
N ILE A 91 -16.04 14.75 -0.52
CA ILE A 91 -16.53 14.14 0.73
C ILE A 91 -16.47 12.62 0.56
N TYR A 92 -15.80 11.94 1.49
CA TYR A 92 -15.57 10.49 1.43
C TYR A 92 -16.72 9.72 2.07
N TRP A 93 -17.89 9.78 1.43
CA TRP A 93 -19.10 9.14 1.95
C TRP A 93 -18.96 7.62 2.15
N ASN A 94 -18.08 6.98 1.37
CA ASN A 94 -17.77 5.55 1.48
C ASN A 94 -16.93 5.16 2.72
N ASN A 95 -16.43 6.13 3.50
CA ASN A 95 -15.93 5.86 4.85
C ASN A 95 -17.07 5.41 5.77
N SER A 96 -18.30 5.78 5.46
CA SER A 96 -19.43 5.61 6.36
C SER A 96 -20.46 4.61 5.84
N LYS A 97 -21.25 4.06 6.77
CA LYS A 97 -22.35 3.13 6.52
C LYS A 97 -23.69 3.84 6.83
N PRO A 98 -24.46 4.26 5.80
CA PRO A 98 -25.69 5.03 6.02
C PRO A 98 -26.72 4.37 6.93
N TYR A 99 -26.78 3.04 6.95
CA TYR A 99 -27.71 2.31 7.81
C TYR A 99 -27.40 2.44 9.31
N LEU A 100 -26.20 2.89 9.67
CA LEU A 100 -25.77 3.10 11.05
C LEU A 100 -25.81 4.57 11.49
N TRP A 101 -26.11 5.53 10.60
CA TRP A 101 -26.10 6.95 10.95
C TRP A 101 -27.03 7.31 12.10
N SER A 102 -28.14 6.59 12.29
CA SER A 102 -29.07 6.86 13.39
C SER A 102 -28.64 6.31 14.74
N SER A 103 -27.77 5.30 14.78
CA SER A 103 -27.37 4.63 16.03
C SER A 103 -25.91 4.88 16.39
N GLU A 104 -25.02 4.99 15.41
CA GLU A 104 -23.57 5.07 15.61
C GLU A 104 -23.04 6.46 15.27
N LYS A 105 -22.63 7.22 16.30
CA LYS A 105 -22.11 8.58 16.14
C LYS A 105 -20.84 8.67 15.28
N TRP A 106 -19.96 7.68 15.40
CA TRP A 106 -18.70 7.64 14.65
C TRP A 106 -18.92 7.38 13.16
N GLU A 107 -20.01 6.69 12.78
CA GLU A 107 -20.36 6.56 11.37
C GLU A 107 -20.72 7.92 10.76
N VAL A 108 -21.38 8.81 11.50
CA VAL A 108 -21.61 10.18 11.04
C VAL A 108 -20.31 10.99 11.00
N ALA A 109 -19.43 10.87 12.00
CA ALA A 109 -18.17 11.63 12.04
C ALA A 109 -17.22 11.31 10.87
N LYS A 110 -17.17 10.04 10.41
CA LYS A 110 -16.30 9.57 9.32
C LYS A 110 -16.46 10.29 7.98
N VAL A 111 -17.62 10.88 7.70
CA VAL A 111 -17.86 11.60 6.44
C VAL A 111 -17.08 12.92 6.37
N TYR A 112 -16.70 13.47 7.53
CA TYR A 112 -15.87 14.68 7.65
C TYR A 112 -14.37 14.35 7.67
N MET A 113 -14.00 13.07 7.64
CA MET A 113 -12.62 12.60 7.76
C MET A 113 -12.04 12.29 6.38
N PRO A 114 -10.70 12.28 6.23
CA PRO A 114 -10.06 11.80 5.01
C PRO A 114 -10.42 10.33 4.74
N LYS A 115 -10.13 9.86 3.52
CA LYS A 115 -10.29 8.46 3.13
C LYS A 115 -9.53 7.51 4.08
N GLY A 116 -9.99 6.26 4.16
CA GLY A 116 -9.29 5.19 4.90
C GLY A 116 -9.90 4.87 6.27
N ASN A 117 -10.90 5.63 6.71
CA ASN A 117 -11.50 5.51 8.03
C ASN A 117 -12.72 4.56 8.09
N LYS A 118 -12.86 3.68 7.09
CA LYS A 118 -14.07 2.86 6.92
C LYS A 118 -14.28 1.85 8.04
N ASP A 119 -13.20 1.20 8.45
CA ASP A 119 -13.24 0.09 9.40
C ASP A 119 -13.10 0.53 10.86
N HIS A 120 -12.86 1.83 11.11
CA HIS A 120 -12.75 2.38 12.46
C HIS A 120 -14.11 2.54 13.13
N ASN A 121 -14.24 2.40 14.44
CA ASN A 121 -15.51 2.55 15.16
C ASN A 121 -15.38 3.21 16.54
N THR A 122 -14.16 3.44 17.02
CA THR A 122 -13.90 4.10 18.31
C THR A 122 -12.92 5.24 18.13
N VAL A 123 -12.96 6.22 19.05
CA VAL A 123 -12.13 7.43 19.00
C VAL A 123 -10.62 7.12 18.87
N ASP A 124 -10.14 6.10 19.58
CA ASP A 124 -8.71 5.76 19.65
C ASP A 124 -8.14 5.21 18.33
N GLN A 125 -9.01 4.73 17.43
CA GLN A 125 -8.61 4.21 16.12
C GLN A 125 -8.39 5.31 15.09
N PHE A 126 -8.87 6.52 15.35
CA PHE A 126 -8.67 7.65 14.46
C PHE A 126 -7.32 8.33 14.74
N ASP A 127 -6.58 8.64 13.67
CA ASP A 127 -5.35 9.40 13.79
C ASP A 127 -5.63 10.89 14.04
N ILE A 128 -4.58 11.65 14.38
CA ILE A 128 -4.69 13.09 14.60
C ILE A 128 -5.20 13.82 13.35
N SER A 129 -4.92 13.28 12.15
CA SER A 129 -5.45 13.83 10.91
C SER A 129 -6.97 13.77 10.84
N ALA A 130 -7.53 12.59 11.11
CA ALA A 130 -8.96 12.36 11.11
C ALA A 130 -9.66 13.25 12.13
N ALA A 131 -9.11 13.36 13.34
CA ALA A 131 -9.59 14.29 14.37
C ALA A 131 -9.61 15.76 13.90
N LEU A 132 -8.48 16.26 13.39
CA LEU A 132 -8.38 17.65 12.92
C LEU A 132 -9.29 17.95 11.73
N ASN A 133 -9.40 17.02 10.77
CA ASN A 133 -10.30 17.17 9.62
C ASN A 133 -11.76 17.17 10.05
N PHE A 134 -12.14 16.27 10.96
CA PHE A 134 -13.50 16.24 11.51
C PHE A 134 -13.86 17.58 12.17
N MET A 135 -12.99 18.09 13.05
CA MET A 135 -13.21 19.39 13.69
C MET A 135 -13.22 20.56 12.68
N THR A 136 -12.42 20.48 11.62
CA THR A 136 -12.34 21.52 10.59
C THR A 136 -13.62 21.56 9.74
N PHE A 137 -14.11 20.38 9.33
CA PHE A 137 -15.20 20.28 8.37
C PHE A 137 -16.58 20.18 9.00
N CYS A 138 -16.70 19.84 10.27
CA CYS A 138 -17.99 19.83 10.97
C CYS A 138 -18.30 21.23 11.54
N SER A 139 -19.49 21.74 11.23
CA SER A 139 -19.98 23.06 11.70
C SER A 139 -20.09 23.15 13.22
N HIS A 140 -20.31 22.03 13.91
CA HIS A 140 -20.43 21.95 15.37
C HIS A 140 -19.22 22.56 16.09
N PHE A 141 -18.01 22.22 15.63
CA PHE A 141 -16.77 22.66 16.25
C PHE A 141 -16.39 24.11 15.94
N LYS A 142 -17.03 24.78 14.95
CA LYS A 142 -16.78 26.20 14.66
C LYS A 142 -17.06 27.12 15.85
N LYS A 143 -17.95 26.69 16.75
CA LYS A 143 -18.28 27.41 17.98
C LYS A 143 -17.18 27.31 19.04
N ILE A 144 -16.34 26.29 18.93
CA ILE A 144 -15.30 25.94 19.92
C ILE A 144 -13.93 26.44 19.43
N VAL A 145 -13.55 26.09 18.20
CA VAL A 145 -12.22 26.38 17.66
C VAL A 145 -12.34 27.05 16.28
N LYS A 146 -11.51 28.09 16.07
CA LYS A 146 -11.41 28.76 14.77
C LYS A 146 -10.75 27.84 13.74
N GLU A 147 -11.32 27.81 12.54
CA GLU A 147 -10.85 26.98 11.42
C GLU A 147 -9.36 27.19 11.10
N GLN A 148 -8.86 28.43 11.20
CA GLN A 148 -7.46 28.76 10.94
C GLN A 148 -6.50 28.02 11.89
N VAL A 149 -6.84 27.94 13.19
CA VAL A 149 -6.01 27.26 14.19
C VAL A 149 -5.92 25.75 13.90
N LEU A 150 -7.04 25.14 13.49
CA LEU A 150 -7.07 23.73 13.08
C LEU A 150 -6.22 23.49 11.82
N LYS A 151 -6.36 24.35 10.80
CA LYS A 151 -5.56 24.28 9.56
C LYS A 151 -4.08 24.44 9.83
N ASP A 152 -3.69 25.34 10.74
CA ASP A 152 -2.31 25.54 11.13
C ASP A 152 -1.69 24.28 11.74
N VAL A 153 -2.42 23.59 12.63
CA VAL A 153 -1.97 22.31 13.20
C VAL A 153 -2.01 21.18 12.17
N THR A 154 -3.00 21.14 11.27
CA THR A 154 -3.01 20.20 10.14
C THR A 154 -1.78 20.39 9.25
N HIS A 155 -1.37 21.64 8.99
CA HIS A 155 -0.17 21.92 8.21
C HIS A 155 1.09 21.42 8.91
N VAL A 156 1.22 21.64 10.24
CA VAL A 156 2.32 21.09 11.05
C VAL A 156 2.37 19.57 10.92
N ARG A 157 1.22 18.89 11.11
CA ARG A 157 1.10 17.43 10.95
C ARG A 157 1.60 16.98 9.59
N ASN A 158 1.14 17.62 8.52
CA ASN A 158 1.55 17.29 7.17
C ASN A 158 3.07 17.45 7.00
N GLN A 159 3.65 18.57 7.44
CA GLN A 159 5.11 18.77 7.34
C GLN A 159 5.90 17.68 8.08
N MET A 160 5.48 17.25 9.27
CA MET A 160 6.17 16.19 10.01
C MET A 160 6.01 14.82 9.34
N MET A 161 4.79 14.48 8.92
CA MET A 161 4.47 13.18 8.34
C MET A 161 5.00 13.02 6.91
N HIS A 162 5.26 14.12 6.20
CA HIS A 162 5.86 14.14 4.85
C HIS A 162 7.36 14.44 4.82
N SER A 163 8.01 14.68 5.97
CA SER A 163 9.48 14.80 6.02
C SER A 163 10.13 13.46 5.64
N SER A 164 10.93 13.44 4.58
CA SER A 164 11.60 12.23 4.09
C SER A 164 12.84 11.86 4.90
N ASP A 165 13.44 12.81 5.60
CA ASP A 165 14.68 12.66 6.38
C ASP A 165 14.46 12.68 7.89
N MET A 166 13.21 12.89 8.35
CA MET A 166 12.83 13.00 9.75
C MET A 166 13.57 14.13 10.48
N LYS A 167 13.85 15.23 9.78
CA LYS A 167 14.57 16.39 10.32
C LYS A 167 13.76 17.66 10.24
N VAL A 168 13.89 18.49 11.28
CA VAL A 168 13.26 19.82 11.37
C VAL A 168 14.22 20.81 11.99
N ALA A 169 14.36 21.98 11.38
CA ALA A 169 15.17 23.06 11.95
C ALA A 169 14.54 23.58 13.24
N LYS A 170 15.37 23.98 14.21
CA LYS A 170 14.91 24.44 15.54
C LYS A 170 13.84 25.55 15.46
N LYS A 171 14.02 26.53 14.58
CA LYS A 171 13.08 27.64 14.36
C LYS A 171 11.71 27.16 13.88
N ASP A 172 11.69 26.16 13.01
CA ASP A 172 10.45 25.60 12.48
C ASP A 172 9.73 24.77 13.54
N MET A 173 10.47 23.96 14.32
CA MET A 173 9.93 23.25 15.48
C MET A 173 9.29 24.22 16.49
N GLU A 174 9.96 25.31 16.85
CA GLU A 174 9.39 26.31 17.77
C GLU A 174 8.10 26.94 17.22
N THR A 175 8.07 27.20 15.91
CA THR A 175 6.88 27.71 15.21
C THR A 175 5.75 26.68 15.21
N HIS A 176 6.07 25.41 14.97
CA HIS A 176 5.12 24.30 14.99
C HIS A 176 4.52 24.08 16.38
N LEU A 177 5.36 24.03 17.42
CA LEU A 177 4.92 23.89 18.80
C LEU A 177 4.04 25.06 19.25
N LYS A 178 4.34 26.29 18.80
CA LYS A 178 3.50 27.45 19.06
C LYS A 178 2.09 27.25 18.51
N LYS A 179 1.95 26.77 17.26
CA LYS A 179 0.66 26.46 16.64
C LYS A 179 -0.12 25.38 17.40
N ILE A 180 0.57 24.30 17.81
CA ILE A 180 -0.03 23.21 18.60
C ILE A 180 -0.54 23.72 19.96
N ARG A 181 0.25 24.56 20.64
CA ARG A 181 -0.15 25.15 21.92
C ARG A 181 -1.31 26.12 21.80
N GLU A 182 -1.39 26.87 20.71
CA GLU A 182 -2.53 27.76 20.47
C GLU A 182 -3.83 26.96 20.39
N LEU A 183 -3.84 25.82 19.69
CA LEU A 183 -4.98 24.91 19.68
C LEU A 183 -5.28 24.33 21.06
N ALA A 184 -4.25 23.85 21.77
CA ALA A 184 -4.40 23.32 23.12
C ALA A 184 -5.03 24.34 24.08
N LYS A 185 -4.60 25.61 23.99
CA LYS A 185 -5.15 26.69 24.81
C LYS A 185 -6.64 26.91 24.56
N VAL A 186 -7.04 27.03 23.29
CA VAL A 186 -8.45 27.24 22.92
C VAL A 186 -9.32 26.09 23.44
N LEU A 187 -8.82 24.86 23.34
CA LEU A 187 -9.54 23.68 23.82
C LEU A 187 -9.64 23.60 25.35
N GLN A 188 -8.58 24.01 26.06
CA GLN A 188 -8.58 24.10 27.52
C GLN A 188 -9.55 25.12 28.07
N ASP A 189 -9.62 26.29 27.43
CA ASP A 189 -10.54 27.37 27.82
C ASP A 189 -12.01 26.92 27.70
N TYR A 190 -12.29 25.96 26.80
CA TYR A 190 -13.62 25.39 26.60
C TYR A 190 -13.88 24.14 27.47
N CYS A 191 -12.90 23.24 27.62
CA CYS A 191 -13.05 21.95 28.29
C CYS A 191 -12.04 21.78 29.45
N PRO A 192 -12.50 21.85 30.71
CA PRO A 192 -11.64 21.70 31.88
C PRO A 192 -10.92 20.35 31.99
N GLU A 193 -11.43 19.29 31.37
CA GLU A 193 -10.77 17.97 31.33
C GLU A 193 -9.40 18.03 30.62
N LEU A 194 -9.20 19.03 29.76
CA LEU A 194 -7.94 19.21 29.01
C LEU A 194 -6.93 20.09 29.75
N LYS A 195 -7.20 20.52 30.99
CA LYS A 195 -6.39 21.49 31.75
C LYS A 195 -4.88 21.19 31.80
N ASP A 196 -4.48 19.92 31.79
CA ASP A 196 -3.07 19.51 31.86
C ASP A 196 -2.37 19.46 30.49
N LEU A 197 -3.10 19.63 29.38
CA LEU A 197 -2.56 19.51 28.01
C LEU A 197 -1.41 20.49 27.72
N GLN A 198 -1.60 21.79 27.98
CA GLN A 198 -0.54 22.78 27.81
C GLN A 198 0.67 22.50 28.70
N GLU A 199 0.45 22.06 29.94
CA GLU A 199 1.55 21.71 30.83
C GLU A 199 2.35 20.52 30.27
N LYS A 200 1.67 19.46 29.83
CA LYS A 200 2.30 18.30 29.17
C LYS A 200 3.11 18.71 27.94
N LEU A 201 2.59 19.63 27.12
CA LEU A 201 3.30 20.15 25.93
C LEU A 201 4.52 21.01 26.28
N ILE A 202 4.44 21.80 27.35
CA ILE A 202 5.57 22.61 27.85
C ILE A 202 6.64 21.70 28.45
N GLN A 203 6.23 20.68 29.23
CA GLN A 203 7.13 19.69 29.81
C GLN A 203 7.88 18.95 28.69
N LEU A 204 7.19 18.44 27.68
CA LEU A 204 7.82 17.76 26.54
C LEU A 204 8.85 18.64 25.81
N GLN A 205 8.57 19.94 25.62
CA GLN A 205 9.54 20.83 24.98
C GLN A 205 10.84 20.94 25.80
N LYS A 206 10.71 20.97 27.13
CA LYS A 206 11.83 21.09 28.08
C LYS A 206 12.60 19.79 28.29
N VAL A 207 12.04 18.64 27.89
CA VAL A 207 12.75 17.35 27.94
C VAL A 207 14.00 17.46 27.09
N ASP A 208 15.16 17.25 27.70
CA ASP A 208 16.38 17.04 26.93
C ASP A 208 16.35 15.60 26.41
N LEU A 209 16.40 15.46 25.08
CA LEU A 209 16.46 14.15 24.43
C LEU A 209 17.91 13.65 24.30
N ASN A 210 18.87 14.39 24.87
CA ASN A 210 20.23 13.90 25.04
C ASN A 210 20.24 12.69 25.97
N ILE A 211 20.33 11.50 25.37
CA ILE A 211 20.55 10.26 26.11
C ILE A 211 22.03 10.23 26.51
N MET A 212 22.41 11.04 27.50
CA MET A 212 23.67 10.85 28.20
C MET A 212 23.48 9.73 29.22
N LEU A 213 23.93 8.54 28.86
CA LEU A 213 24.20 7.47 29.83
C LEU A 213 25.52 7.79 30.55
N GLU A 214 25.62 8.85 31.36
CA GLU A 214 26.91 9.15 32.01
C GLU A 214 26.85 9.64 33.45
N GLY A 215 27.79 9.10 34.25
CA GLY A 215 28.29 9.66 35.50
C GLY A 215 28.22 8.70 36.70
N PRO A 216 29.37 8.23 37.24
CA PRO A 216 29.44 7.48 38.51
C PRO A 216 28.83 8.21 39.72
N ASP A 217 28.58 9.52 39.61
CA ASP A 217 28.14 10.40 40.69
C ASP A 217 26.63 10.71 40.69
N SER A 218 25.84 10.08 39.82
CA SER A 218 24.39 10.32 39.76
C SER A 218 23.65 9.62 40.91
N SER A 219 22.72 10.32 41.56
CA SER A 219 21.92 9.74 42.65
C SER A 219 21.00 8.62 42.14
N ARG A 220 20.70 7.65 43.00
CA ARG A 220 19.87 6.46 42.70
C ARG A 220 18.47 6.81 42.20
N GLU A 221 17.87 7.90 42.69
CA GLU A 221 16.55 8.38 42.27
C GLU A 221 16.61 9.06 40.88
N ASP A 222 17.68 9.79 40.61
CA ASP A 222 17.89 10.43 39.30
C ASP A 222 18.14 9.39 38.19
N ILE A 223 18.84 8.30 38.49
CA ILE A 223 19.08 7.19 37.55
C ILE A 223 17.76 6.48 37.18
N ILE A 224 16.92 6.16 38.17
CA ILE A 224 15.62 5.49 37.94
C ILE A 224 14.68 6.36 37.12
N LYS A 225 14.64 7.66 37.43
CA LYS A 225 13.84 8.64 36.68
C LYS A 225 14.32 8.73 35.23
N ASN A 226 15.64 8.81 35.02
CA ASN A 226 16.23 8.86 33.68
C ASN A 226 15.95 7.59 32.87
N ILE A 227 16.01 6.40 33.45
CA ILE A 227 15.71 5.14 32.75
C ILE A 227 14.24 5.06 32.33
N LEU A 228 13.31 5.42 33.24
CA LEU A 228 11.88 5.44 32.93
C LEU A 228 11.55 6.49 31.86
N ASP A 229 12.24 7.62 31.86
CA ASP A 229 12.04 8.67 30.86
C ASP A 229 12.65 8.28 29.50
N VAL A 230 13.77 7.56 29.47
CA VAL A 230 14.34 6.99 28.22
C VAL A 230 13.40 5.95 27.59
N GLN A 231 12.86 5.01 28.37
CA GLN A 231 11.92 4.01 27.83
C GLN A 231 10.66 4.69 27.25
N LYS A 232 10.10 5.69 27.95
CA LYS A 232 8.96 6.46 27.43
C LYS A 232 9.30 7.16 26.12
N ILE A 233 10.50 7.74 26.01
CA ILE A 233 10.96 8.39 24.77
C ILE A 233 11.04 7.37 23.64
N GLN A 234 11.58 6.18 23.90
CA GLN A 234 11.66 5.10 22.91
C GLN A 234 10.28 4.60 22.48
N ASP A 235 9.37 4.37 23.43
CA ASP A 235 8.00 3.92 23.13
C ASP A 235 7.25 4.95 22.28
N LEU A 236 7.41 6.23 22.60
CA LEU A 236 6.83 7.33 21.83
C LEU A 236 7.47 7.47 20.45
N GLU A 237 8.79 7.29 20.32
CA GLU A 237 9.50 7.29 19.05
C GLU A 237 9.01 6.15 18.13
N GLN A 238 8.92 4.93 18.66
CA GLN A 238 8.38 3.77 17.93
C GLN A 238 6.94 4.03 17.49
N GLN A 239 6.10 4.55 18.38
CA GLN A 239 4.69 4.83 18.06
C GLN A 239 4.57 5.87 16.93
N VAL A 240 5.35 6.94 16.98
CA VAL A 240 5.38 7.99 15.95
C VAL A 240 5.82 7.43 14.60
N LEU A 241 6.88 6.62 14.58
CA LEU A 241 7.41 6.03 13.36
C LEU A 241 6.44 4.99 12.78
N LYS A 242 5.81 4.18 13.63
CA LYS A 242 4.74 3.26 13.24
C LYS A 242 3.59 4.00 12.54
N GLU A 243 3.08 5.08 13.14
CA GLU A 243 2.01 5.88 12.52
C GLU A 243 2.45 6.48 11.18
N LYS A 244 3.72 6.86 11.03
CA LYS A 244 4.27 7.34 9.76
C LYS A 244 4.34 6.24 8.69
N ILE A 245 4.76 5.04 9.05
CA ILE A 245 4.78 3.86 8.15
C ILE A 245 3.35 3.50 7.71
N GLU A 246 2.39 3.49 8.63
CA GLU A 246 0.98 3.21 8.34
C GLU A 246 0.35 4.29 7.44
N CYS A 247 0.70 5.57 7.67
CA CYS A 247 0.29 6.68 6.82
C CYS A 247 0.86 6.54 5.40
N LEU A 248 2.14 6.15 5.27
CA LEU A 248 2.76 5.86 3.97
C LEU A 248 2.10 4.68 3.27
N ALA A 249 1.84 3.59 4.00
CA ALA A 249 1.19 2.39 3.46
C ALA A 249 -0.18 2.70 2.89
N SER A 250 -0.99 3.44 3.65
CA SER A 250 -2.32 3.88 3.20
C SER A 250 -2.23 4.73 1.94
N ARG A 251 -1.22 5.60 1.82
CA ARG A 251 -1.02 6.44 0.62
C ARG A 251 -0.52 5.67 -0.60
N LEU A 252 0.30 4.64 -0.41
CA LEU A 252 0.76 3.78 -1.51
C LEU A 252 -0.40 3.00 -2.12
N GLU A 253 -1.32 2.50 -1.30
CA GLU A 253 -2.54 1.83 -1.78
C GLU A 253 -3.51 2.76 -2.55
N GLU A 254 -3.32 4.10 -2.46
CA GLU A 254 -4.29 5.11 -2.93
C GLU A 254 -3.97 5.81 -4.26
N ASP A 255 -2.89 5.41 -4.94
CA ASP A 255 -2.68 5.62 -6.37
C ASP A 255 -2.64 7.08 -6.88
N LYS A 256 -2.18 8.03 -6.06
CA LYS A 256 -1.84 9.40 -6.50
C LYS A 256 -0.66 9.95 -5.68
N GLU A 257 0.48 10.20 -6.32
CA GLU A 257 1.45 11.31 -6.07
C GLU A 257 2.90 10.95 -6.49
N PRO A 258 3.63 11.85 -7.16
CA PRO A 258 5.04 11.64 -7.54
C PRO A 258 6.04 11.79 -6.38
N GLN A 259 5.64 12.33 -5.22
CA GLN A 259 6.51 12.50 -4.04
C GLN A 259 6.76 11.19 -3.24
N ARG A 260 6.05 10.11 -3.59
CA ARG A 260 5.95 8.86 -2.81
C ARG A 260 7.28 8.08 -2.70
N ASP A 261 8.08 8.08 -3.76
CA ASP A 261 9.32 7.30 -3.78
C ASP A 261 10.37 7.89 -2.82
N LYS A 262 10.46 9.21 -2.71
CA LYS A 262 11.43 9.88 -1.83
C LYS A 262 11.12 9.66 -0.35
N GLU A 263 9.85 9.74 0.05
CA GLU A 263 9.44 9.51 1.44
C GLU A 263 9.60 8.03 1.85
N PHE A 264 9.25 7.10 0.95
CA PHE A 264 9.43 5.67 1.16
C PHE A 264 10.91 5.27 1.25
N VAL A 265 11.73 5.74 0.30
CA VAL A 265 13.18 5.51 0.31
C VAL A 265 13.82 6.11 1.56
N GLY A 266 13.47 7.35 1.91
CA GLY A 266 13.98 7.99 3.12
C GLY A 266 13.61 7.24 4.40
N MET A 267 12.38 6.73 4.52
CA MET A 267 11.97 5.88 5.64
C MET A 267 12.78 4.57 5.69
N LYS A 268 12.98 3.92 4.55
CA LYS A 268 13.75 2.67 4.45
C LYS A 268 15.20 2.89 4.86
N GLU A 269 15.86 3.90 4.30
CA GLU A 269 17.24 4.25 4.61
C GLU A 269 17.41 4.61 6.09
N PHE A 270 16.46 5.35 6.66
CA PHE A 270 16.48 5.71 8.08
C PHE A 270 16.40 4.47 8.99
N LEU A 271 15.48 3.55 8.74
CA LEU A 271 15.37 2.30 9.51
C LEU A 271 16.58 1.39 9.29
N ASP A 272 17.14 1.35 8.08
CA ASP A 272 18.35 0.57 7.78
C ASP A 272 19.57 1.06 8.58
N GLN A 273 19.66 2.37 8.83
CA GLN A 273 20.68 2.99 9.68
C GLN A 273 20.42 2.81 11.18
N ASN A 274 19.17 2.53 11.59
CA ASN A 274 18.75 2.38 12.98
C ASN A 274 18.19 0.98 13.26
N LYS A 275 19.09 -0.01 13.37
CA LYS A 275 18.73 -1.44 13.49
C LYS A 275 17.87 -1.78 14.70
N ASP A 276 17.94 -1.01 15.78
CA ASP A 276 17.07 -1.15 16.95
C ASP A 276 15.60 -0.88 16.60
N LEU A 277 15.33 0.19 15.83
CA LEU A 277 14.00 0.53 15.36
C LEU A 277 13.52 -0.45 14.28
N LEU A 278 14.41 -0.89 13.39
CA LEU A 278 14.06 -1.88 12.36
C LEU A 278 13.63 -3.23 12.97
N GLY A 279 14.27 -3.67 14.05
CA GLY A 279 13.86 -4.90 14.76
C GLY A 279 12.44 -4.81 15.32
N GLN A 280 11.99 -3.62 15.74
CA GLN A 280 10.67 -3.40 16.34
C GLN A 280 9.58 -3.06 15.31
N LEU A 281 9.95 -2.35 14.24
CA LEU A 281 9.04 -1.89 13.18
C LEU A 281 9.10 -2.75 11.90
N GLY A 282 9.86 -3.84 11.93
CA GLY A 282 10.06 -4.78 10.82
C GLY A 282 8.75 -5.23 10.17
N PRO A 283 7.75 -5.73 10.93
CA PRO A 283 6.47 -6.19 10.35
C PRO A 283 5.72 -5.09 9.58
N GLN A 284 5.74 -3.85 10.08
CA GLN A 284 5.10 -2.72 9.43
C GLN A 284 5.85 -2.31 8.16
N MET A 285 7.18 -2.36 8.20
CA MET A 285 8.03 -2.06 7.06
C MET A 285 7.90 -3.14 5.95
N GLU A 286 7.80 -4.41 6.32
CA GLU A 286 7.55 -5.52 5.37
C GLU A 286 6.19 -5.39 4.68
N LYS A 287 5.15 -5.00 5.44
CA LYS A 287 3.84 -4.70 4.86
C LYS A 287 3.94 -3.55 3.86
N LEU A 288 4.65 -2.47 4.20
CA LEU A 288 4.87 -1.33 3.32
C LEU A 288 5.62 -1.74 2.03
N ASN A 289 6.69 -2.53 2.16
CA ASN A 289 7.44 -3.08 1.03
C ASN A 289 6.54 -3.94 0.12
N THR A 290 5.69 -4.78 0.71
CA THR A 290 4.74 -5.62 -0.03
C THR A 290 3.76 -4.78 -0.84
N ILE A 291 3.24 -3.69 -0.25
CA ILE A 291 2.35 -2.76 -0.94
C ILE A 291 3.09 -2.07 -2.09
N GLN A 292 4.31 -1.57 -1.85
CA GLN A 292 5.14 -0.92 -2.87
C GLN A 292 5.38 -1.85 -4.08
N VAL A 293 5.77 -3.10 -3.84
CA VAL A 293 5.99 -4.09 -4.91
C VAL A 293 4.71 -4.33 -5.72
N LYS A 294 3.54 -4.40 -5.06
CA LYS A 294 2.25 -4.54 -5.76
C LYS A 294 1.91 -3.32 -6.61
N VAL A 295 2.17 -2.12 -6.10
CA VAL A 295 1.97 -0.86 -6.86
C VAL A 295 2.87 -0.85 -8.10
N GLU A 296 4.16 -1.16 -7.96
CA GLU A 296 5.08 -1.23 -9.09
C GLU A 296 4.70 -2.32 -10.11
N GLN A 297 4.19 -3.47 -9.64
CA GLN A 297 3.66 -4.52 -10.51
C GLN A 297 2.41 -4.05 -11.26
N HIS A 298 1.50 -3.34 -10.60
CA HIS A 298 0.32 -2.75 -11.23
C HIS A 298 0.72 -1.69 -12.27
N ASP A 299 1.69 -0.83 -11.97
CA ASP A 299 2.21 0.17 -12.91
C ASP A 299 2.83 -0.49 -14.14
N LYS A 300 3.63 -1.55 -13.95
CA LYS A 300 4.18 -2.35 -15.07
C LYS A 300 3.07 -3.00 -15.88
N GLN A 301 2.05 -3.56 -15.24
CA GLN A 301 0.90 -4.14 -15.93
C GLN A 301 0.09 -3.09 -16.68
N LEU A 302 -0.12 -1.90 -16.12
CA LEU A 302 -0.77 -0.77 -16.77
C LEU A 302 0.02 -0.28 -17.98
N ASN A 303 1.35 -0.21 -17.89
CA ASN A 303 2.21 0.14 -19.03
C ASN A 303 2.16 -0.94 -20.13
N ILE A 304 2.15 -2.23 -19.77
CA ILE A 304 1.98 -3.33 -20.73
C ILE A 304 0.58 -3.28 -21.35
N LEU A 305 -0.47 -3.02 -20.57
CA LEU A 305 -1.84 -2.90 -21.08
C LEU A 305 -1.97 -1.69 -22.00
N THR A 306 -1.41 -0.55 -21.61
CA THR A 306 -1.39 0.68 -22.42
C THR A 306 -0.65 0.42 -23.73
N GLY A 307 0.54 -0.18 -23.68
CA GLY A 307 1.29 -0.55 -24.89
C GLY A 307 0.57 -1.60 -25.75
N LYS A 308 -0.18 -2.52 -25.15
CA LYS A 308 -1.03 -3.48 -25.88
C LYS A 308 -2.26 -2.82 -26.47
N VAL A 309 -2.87 -1.85 -25.78
CA VAL A 309 -3.97 -1.03 -26.32
C VAL A 309 -3.45 -0.23 -27.49
N ASP A 310 -2.29 0.42 -27.38
CA ASP A 310 -1.63 1.13 -28.47
C ASP A 310 -1.27 0.19 -29.65
N GLN A 311 -0.83 -1.04 -29.37
CA GLN A 311 -0.56 -2.07 -30.40
C GLN A 311 -1.83 -2.63 -31.02
N LEU A 312 -2.90 -2.81 -30.25
CA LEU A 312 -4.20 -3.24 -30.76
C LEU A 312 -4.82 -2.14 -31.63
N GLU A 313 -4.71 -0.87 -31.24
CA GLU A 313 -5.07 0.30 -32.05
C GLU A 313 -4.23 0.39 -33.34
N LYS A 314 -2.97 -0.09 -33.32
CA LYS A 314 -2.11 -0.19 -34.52
C LYS A 314 -2.40 -1.43 -35.39
N ASN A 315 -2.81 -2.55 -34.78
CA ASN A 315 -3.02 -3.84 -35.44
C ASN A 315 -4.48 -4.06 -35.91
N THR A 316 -5.44 -3.22 -35.51
CA THR A 316 -6.84 -3.26 -36.01
C THR A 316 -7.01 -2.62 -37.40
N ASN A 317 -6.02 -2.80 -38.28
CA ASN A 317 -6.16 -2.55 -39.72
C ASN A 317 -6.69 -3.78 -40.49
N GLU A 318 -7.20 -4.81 -39.81
CA GLU A 318 -8.12 -5.81 -40.39
C GLU A 318 -9.52 -5.69 -39.75
N PRO A 319 -10.61 -5.77 -40.54
CA PRO A 319 -11.93 -5.32 -40.12
C PRO A 319 -12.63 -6.39 -39.29
N VAL A 320 -12.36 -6.43 -37.99
CA VAL A 320 -13.18 -7.20 -37.04
C VAL A 320 -13.52 -6.33 -35.83
N PHE A 321 -14.72 -5.78 -35.90
CA PHE A 321 -15.47 -5.05 -34.86
C PHE A 321 -14.86 -3.76 -34.30
N SER A 322 -14.77 -2.73 -35.14
CA SER A 322 -15.04 -1.36 -34.67
C SER A 322 -16.56 -1.18 -34.56
N VAL A 323 -17.13 -1.43 -33.38
CA VAL A 323 -18.38 -0.72 -33.02
C VAL A 323 -17.95 0.69 -32.63
N ASP A 324 -17.54 1.47 -33.64
CA ASP A 324 -17.76 2.89 -33.58
C ASP A 324 -19.24 3.05 -33.24
N THR A 325 -19.53 3.84 -32.22
CA THR A 325 -20.92 4.18 -31.91
C THR A 325 -21.38 5.14 -32.99
N ALA A 326 -21.59 4.63 -34.20
CA ALA A 326 -22.01 5.40 -35.34
C ALA A 326 -23.33 6.07 -34.96
N LYS A 327 -23.33 7.41 -34.96
CA LYS A 327 -24.44 8.22 -34.45
C LYS A 327 -25.53 8.42 -35.51
N TYR A 328 -25.77 7.45 -36.38
CA TYR A 328 -26.73 7.56 -37.49
C TYR A 328 -28.13 7.91 -37.01
N LYS A 329 -28.56 7.33 -35.89
CA LYS A 329 -29.83 7.68 -35.26
C LYS A 329 -29.92 9.17 -34.92
N ASN A 330 -28.87 9.76 -34.36
CA ASN A 330 -28.85 11.18 -34.00
C ASN A 330 -28.80 12.06 -35.26
N HIS A 331 -27.99 11.69 -36.25
CA HIS A 331 -27.94 12.41 -37.53
C HIS A 331 -29.28 12.40 -38.26
N LEU A 332 -30.07 11.32 -38.15
CA LEU A 332 -31.41 11.26 -38.72
C LEU A 332 -32.39 12.21 -38.00
N PHE A 333 -32.29 12.33 -36.67
CA PHE A 333 -33.06 13.33 -35.90
C PHE A 333 -32.64 14.77 -36.25
N GLU A 334 -31.34 15.02 -36.43
CA GLU A 334 -30.82 16.33 -36.84
C GLU A 334 -31.30 16.67 -38.26
N LYS A 335 -31.18 15.75 -39.22
CA LYS A 335 -31.66 15.94 -40.60
C LYS A 335 -33.18 16.18 -40.65
N ALA A 336 -33.97 15.48 -39.84
CA ALA A 336 -35.41 15.73 -39.75
C ALA A 336 -35.73 17.13 -39.19
N ARG A 337 -34.96 17.59 -38.20
CA ARG A 337 -35.11 18.94 -37.61
C ARG A 337 -34.70 20.04 -38.58
N GLU A 338 -33.58 19.86 -39.28
CA GLU A 338 -33.09 20.78 -40.32
C GLU A 338 -34.11 20.94 -41.45
N ASN A 339 -34.72 19.84 -41.89
CA ASN A 339 -35.70 19.84 -42.99
C ASN A 339 -37.16 20.06 -42.51
N LYS A 340 -37.38 20.36 -41.22
CA LYS A 340 -38.71 20.55 -40.59
C LYS A 340 -39.69 19.38 -40.81
N TRP A 341 -39.19 18.16 -40.83
CA TRP A 341 -40.01 16.95 -40.89
C TRP A 341 -40.55 16.55 -39.51
N PRO A 342 -41.66 15.78 -39.45
CA PRO A 342 -42.07 15.11 -38.22
C PRO A 342 -40.93 14.23 -37.68
N GLU A 343 -40.86 14.10 -36.34
CA GLU A 343 -39.80 13.33 -35.70
C GLU A 343 -39.77 11.87 -36.20
N PRO A 344 -38.59 11.31 -36.53
CA PRO A 344 -38.43 9.92 -36.92
C PRO A 344 -39.05 8.93 -35.92
N VAL A 345 -40.00 8.13 -36.38
CA VAL A 345 -40.68 7.12 -35.56
C VAL A 345 -40.05 5.75 -35.78
N PHE A 346 -39.54 5.13 -34.73
CA PHE A 346 -38.89 3.82 -34.79
C PHE A 346 -39.81 2.70 -34.29
N GLU A 347 -39.84 1.59 -35.01
CA GLU A 347 -40.54 0.36 -34.65
C GLU A 347 -39.57 -0.83 -34.62
N ASN A 348 -39.84 -1.79 -33.73
CA ASN A 348 -39.01 -2.97 -33.51
C ASN A 348 -39.70 -4.22 -34.03
N ILE A 349 -39.13 -4.86 -35.04
CA ILE A 349 -39.66 -6.12 -35.57
C ILE A 349 -38.87 -7.27 -34.94
N ARG A 350 -39.53 -8.05 -34.07
CA ARG A 350 -38.91 -9.22 -33.43
C ARG A 350 -38.79 -10.39 -34.41
N LYS A 351 -37.60 -10.98 -34.51
CA LYS A 351 -37.27 -12.14 -35.35
C LYS A 351 -36.69 -13.28 -34.47
N PRO A 352 -36.64 -14.54 -34.97
CA PRO A 352 -36.16 -15.69 -34.18
C PRO A 352 -34.74 -15.54 -33.62
N GLN A 353 -33.87 -14.77 -34.27
CA GLN A 353 -32.46 -14.59 -33.89
C GLN A 353 -32.13 -13.14 -33.43
N GLY A 354 -33.13 -12.28 -33.20
CA GLY A 354 -32.90 -10.90 -32.77
C GLY A 354 -33.98 -9.90 -33.18
N TYR A 355 -33.58 -8.68 -33.50
CA TYR A 355 -34.45 -7.56 -33.85
C TYR A 355 -34.02 -6.96 -35.18
N THR A 356 -35.00 -6.57 -35.99
CA THR A 356 -34.81 -5.72 -37.16
C THR A 356 -35.49 -4.37 -36.89
N GLY A 357 -34.85 -3.27 -37.26
CA GLY A 357 -35.40 -1.93 -37.04
C GLY A 357 -36.24 -1.48 -38.23
N GLN A 358 -37.33 -0.76 -37.96
CA GLN A 358 -38.05 0.01 -38.97
C GLN A 358 -38.11 1.48 -38.52
N VAL A 359 -37.97 2.43 -39.44
CA VAL A 359 -38.12 3.86 -39.14
C VAL A 359 -38.97 4.55 -40.19
N VAL A 360 -39.88 5.42 -39.76
CA VAL A 360 -40.66 6.30 -40.63
C VAL A 360 -40.11 7.71 -40.52
N VAL A 361 -39.63 8.27 -41.64
CA VAL A 361 -39.12 9.64 -41.73
C VAL A 361 -39.70 10.30 -42.97
N ASN A 362 -40.29 11.49 -42.81
CA ASN A 362 -40.91 12.23 -43.92
C ASN A 362 -41.97 11.42 -44.71
N GLY A 363 -42.75 10.60 -44.01
CA GLY A 363 -43.77 9.73 -44.62
C GLY A 363 -43.22 8.52 -45.40
N GLN A 364 -41.91 8.32 -45.43
CA GLN A 364 -41.25 7.15 -46.01
C GLN A 364 -40.84 6.16 -44.93
N THR A 365 -41.06 4.87 -45.18
CA THR A 365 -40.75 3.78 -44.25
C THR A 365 -39.52 3.03 -44.72
N PHE A 366 -38.50 2.94 -43.85
CA PHE A 366 -37.26 2.22 -44.10
C PHE A 366 -37.17 1.04 -43.14
N THR A 367 -36.74 -0.12 -43.63
CA THR A 367 -36.59 -1.34 -42.81
C THR A 367 -35.17 -1.88 -42.95
N GLY A 368 -34.56 -2.23 -41.82
CA GLY A 368 -33.23 -2.84 -41.77
C GLY A 368 -33.21 -4.19 -42.48
N TYR A 369 -32.06 -4.57 -43.02
CA TYR A 369 -31.88 -5.84 -43.73
C TYR A 369 -31.39 -6.93 -42.79
N HIS A 370 -30.62 -6.55 -41.77
CA HIS A 370 -29.96 -7.49 -40.87
C HIS A 370 -30.74 -7.68 -39.56
N VAL A 371 -30.67 -8.90 -39.04
CA VAL A 371 -31.19 -9.22 -37.70
C VAL A 371 -30.07 -8.97 -36.69
N HIS A 372 -30.28 -8.02 -35.79
CA HIS A 372 -29.31 -7.65 -34.77
C HIS A 372 -29.68 -8.21 -33.39
N PRO A 373 -28.70 -8.55 -32.52
CA PRO A 373 -28.98 -9.12 -31.20
C PRO A 373 -29.66 -8.13 -30.23
N ASN A 374 -29.58 -6.83 -30.51
CA ASN A 374 -30.22 -5.79 -29.71
C ASN A 374 -30.88 -4.70 -30.57
N VAL A 375 -31.93 -4.10 -30.03
CA VAL A 375 -32.73 -3.05 -30.68
C VAL A 375 -31.88 -1.82 -31.05
N LYS A 376 -30.86 -1.49 -30.25
CA LYS A 376 -30.03 -0.30 -30.48
C LYS A 376 -29.21 -0.42 -31.77
N ALA A 377 -28.62 -1.59 -32.05
CA ALA A 377 -27.90 -1.86 -33.29
C ALA A 377 -28.85 -1.87 -34.50
N ALA A 378 -30.03 -2.49 -34.35
CA ALA A 378 -31.07 -2.49 -35.38
C ALA A 378 -31.55 -1.06 -35.74
N HIS A 379 -31.62 -0.16 -34.75
CA HIS A 379 -31.95 1.25 -34.99
C HIS A 379 -30.83 2.03 -35.68
N GLN A 380 -29.55 1.69 -35.45
CA GLN A 380 -28.46 2.37 -36.15
C GLN A 380 -28.41 1.98 -37.62
N GLU A 381 -28.57 0.69 -37.92
CA GLU A 381 -28.64 0.19 -39.30
C GLU A 381 -29.78 0.84 -40.07
N VAL A 382 -31.01 0.83 -39.54
CA VAL A 382 -32.15 1.42 -40.24
C VAL A 382 -32.01 2.94 -40.38
N SER A 383 -31.33 3.62 -39.44
CA SER A 383 -31.07 5.05 -39.56
C SER A 383 -30.04 5.38 -40.65
N MET A 384 -29.04 4.52 -40.84
CA MET A 384 -28.06 4.63 -41.93
C MET A 384 -28.75 4.47 -43.28
N ILE A 385 -29.59 3.43 -43.44
CA ILE A 385 -30.37 3.17 -44.65
C ILE A 385 -31.28 4.37 -44.98
N ALA A 386 -31.98 4.91 -43.98
CA ALA A 386 -32.83 6.08 -44.17
C ALA A 386 -32.01 7.30 -44.61
N LEU A 387 -30.85 7.55 -44.00
CA LEU A 387 -30.00 8.69 -44.35
C LEU A 387 -29.48 8.61 -45.80
N GLU A 388 -29.01 7.44 -46.23
CA GLU A 388 -28.48 7.18 -47.59
C GLU A 388 -29.57 7.35 -48.66
N GLN A 389 -30.76 6.79 -48.43
CA GLN A 389 -31.87 6.87 -49.38
C GLN A 389 -32.49 8.28 -49.44
N LEU A 390 -32.51 9.00 -48.31
CA LEU A 390 -32.93 10.40 -48.27
C LEU A 390 -31.91 11.35 -48.92
N SER A 391 -30.61 11.02 -48.95
CA SER A 391 -29.62 11.76 -49.75
C SER A 391 -29.74 11.45 -51.25
N ALA A 392 -29.94 10.19 -51.64
CA ALA A 392 -30.09 9.81 -53.04
C ALA A 392 -31.34 10.44 -53.71
N THR A 393 -32.39 10.71 -52.92
CA THR A 393 -33.61 11.36 -53.42
C THR A 393 -33.42 12.88 -53.65
N GLN A 394 -32.42 13.50 -53.01
CA GLN A 394 -32.08 14.93 -53.21
C GLN A 394 -31.20 15.19 -54.44
N GLU A 395 -30.50 14.17 -54.95
CA GLU A 395 -29.61 14.30 -56.13
C GLU A 395 -30.33 14.05 -57.47
N GLY A 396 -31.63 13.75 -57.45
CA GLY A 396 -32.46 13.55 -58.64
C GLY A 396 -32.88 14.82 -59.40
N SER A 397 -32.39 16.01 -59.02
CA SER A 397 -32.74 17.27 -59.67
C SER A 397 -31.54 18.15 -60.05
N SER A 398 -30.56 17.63 -60.79
CA SER A 398 -29.77 18.44 -61.74
C SER A 398 -28.90 17.59 -62.68
N SER A 399 -29.13 17.83 -63.97
CA SER A 399 -28.63 17.21 -65.21
C SER A 399 -27.10 17.09 -65.45
N LEU A 400 -26.69 15.90 -65.91
CA LEU A 400 -25.76 15.53 -67.00
C LEU A 400 -24.40 16.26 -67.19
N HIS A 401 -23.29 15.54 -66.99
CA HIS A 401 -22.41 15.04 -68.07
C HIS A 401 -21.48 13.92 -67.57
N THR A 402 -21.41 12.85 -68.35
CA THR A 402 -20.62 11.63 -68.18
C THR A 402 -19.21 11.83 -68.75
N ASP A 403 -18.18 11.29 -68.09
CA ASP A 403 -17.18 10.47 -68.78
C ASP A 403 -16.48 9.48 -67.83
N GLN A 404 -16.30 8.28 -68.35
CA GLN A 404 -15.78 7.08 -67.68
C GLN A 404 -14.25 7.09 -67.63
N SER A 405 -13.66 6.61 -66.53
CA SER A 405 -12.50 5.71 -66.63
C SER A 405 -12.24 4.97 -65.32
N ALA A 406 -11.88 3.70 -65.48
CA ALA A 406 -11.77 2.68 -64.47
C ALA A 406 -10.58 2.84 -63.51
N SER A 407 -10.79 2.29 -62.31
CA SER A 407 -9.85 1.51 -61.48
C SER A 407 -8.41 2.02 -61.32
N SER A 408 -8.11 2.52 -60.12
CA SER A 408 -6.86 2.22 -59.44
C SER A 408 -7.03 2.36 -57.93
N THR A 409 -7.01 1.20 -57.25
CA THR A 409 -6.82 1.05 -55.82
C THR A 409 -5.52 1.76 -55.40
N THR A 410 -5.63 2.81 -54.60
CA THR A 410 -4.50 3.34 -53.82
C THR A 410 -4.93 3.49 -52.38
N SER A 411 -4.24 2.76 -51.51
CA SER A 411 -4.37 2.81 -50.06
C SER A 411 -4.10 4.23 -49.56
N THR A 412 -5.13 4.90 -49.05
CA THR A 412 -4.96 6.15 -48.30
C THR A 412 -4.47 5.80 -46.90
N ALA A 413 -3.15 5.88 -46.69
CA ALA A 413 -2.55 5.95 -45.37
C ALA A 413 -3.13 7.15 -44.60
N ASN A 414 -3.44 6.96 -43.32
CA ASN A 414 -3.91 8.04 -42.45
C ASN A 414 -2.89 9.20 -42.44
N PRO A 415 -3.33 10.47 -42.62
CA PRO A 415 -2.40 11.59 -42.64
C PRO A 415 -1.76 11.80 -41.27
N LEU A 416 -0.43 11.72 -41.21
CA LEU A 416 0.35 12.08 -40.03
C LEU A 416 0.42 13.60 -39.88
N PHE A 417 0.17 14.09 -38.68
CA PHE A 417 0.23 15.51 -38.32
C PHE A 417 1.60 15.85 -37.75
N PHE A 418 2.18 16.95 -38.22
CA PHE A 418 3.41 17.52 -37.70
C PHE A 418 3.15 18.95 -37.21
N ALA A 419 3.83 19.33 -36.14
CA ALA A 419 3.76 20.67 -35.58
C ALA A 419 5.15 21.10 -35.14
N SER A 420 5.42 22.39 -35.26
CA SER A 420 6.60 23.02 -34.68
C SER A 420 6.19 24.03 -33.61
N VAL A 421 7.10 24.31 -32.69
CA VAL A 421 6.95 25.34 -31.66
C VAL A 421 8.11 26.32 -31.74
N LYS A 422 7.80 27.62 -31.79
CA LYS A 422 8.77 28.70 -31.68
C LYS A 422 8.83 29.18 -30.23
N VAL A 423 10.02 29.22 -29.66
CA VAL A 423 10.29 29.59 -28.28
C VAL A 423 11.20 30.83 -28.25
N PRO A 424 10.71 31.98 -27.78
CA PRO A 424 11.51 33.19 -27.72
C PRO A 424 12.52 33.15 -26.58
N VAL A 425 13.82 33.08 -26.90
CA VAL A 425 14.93 33.05 -25.93
C VAL A 425 15.67 34.39 -25.92
N ASN A 426 16.04 34.85 -24.73
CA ASN A 426 16.96 35.98 -24.54
C ASN A 426 17.74 35.73 -23.25
N THR A 427 18.88 35.05 -23.35
CA THR A 427 19.69 34.66 -22.19
C THR A 427 21.18 34.78 -22.51
N ALA A 428 21.98 35.00 -21.47
CA ALA A 428 23.44 34.97 -21.54
C ALA A 428 23.92 33.66 -20.91
N PHE A 429 24.71 32.89 -21.64
CA PHE A 429 25.33 31.68 -21.13
C PHE A 429 26.81 31.93 -20.88
N GLU A 430 27.28 31.67 -19.66
CA GLU A 430 28.63 32.02 -19.21
C GLU A 430 29.48 30.75 -19.09
N GLY A 431 30.57 30.68 -19.86
CA GLY A 431 31.53 29.58 -19.80
C GLY A 431 32.51 29.69 -18.63
N PRO A 432 33.26 28.62 -18.32
CA PRO A 432 34.30 28.65 -17.30
C PRO A 432 35.48 29.54 -17.69
N GLU A 433 36.33 29.86 -16.72
CA GLU A 433 37.56 30.64 -16.97
C GLU A 433 38.61 29.80 -17.70
N ALA A 434 39.35 30.45 -18.59
CA ALA A 434 40.46 29.86 -19.31
C ALA A 434 41.65 30.82 -19.41
N ASP A 435 42.77 30.26 -19.77
CA ASP A 435 44.11 30.86 -19.86
C ASP A 435 44.33 31.63 -21.17
N SER A 436 43.40 31.55 -22.13
CA SER A 436 43.38 32.43 -23.32
C SER A 436 41.96 32.77 -23.75
N MET A 437 41.81 33.86 -24.51
CA MET A 437 40.51 34.30 -25.03
C MET A 437 39.84 33.24 -25.90
N GLU A 438 40.60 32.58 -26.79
CA GLU A 438 40.06 31.53 -27.68
C GLU A 438 39.69 30.27 -26.90
N ALA A 439 40.49 29.88 -25.91
CA ALA A 439 40.16 28.74 -25.04
C ALA A 439 38.86 29.01 -24.24
N ALA A 440 38.67 30.25 -23.75
CA ALA A 440 37.45 30.63 -23.04
C ALA A 440 36.21 30.60 -23.94
N VAL A 441 36.36 30.98 -25.23
CA VAL A 441 35.29 30.86 -26.22
C VAL A 441 34.96 29.40 -26.49
N GLN A 442 35.98 28.55 -26.73
CA GLN A 442 35.79 27.12 -26.99
C GLN A 442 35.11 26.40 -25.82
N GLU A 443 35.50 26.71 -24.58
CA GLU A 443 34.91 26.07 -23.40
C GLU A 443 33.49 26.55 -23.12
N ALA A 444 33.18 27.80 -23.45
CA ALA A 444 31.81 28.32 -23.40
C ALA A 444 30.89 27.59 -24.41
N TYR A 445 31.36 27.33 -25.63
CA TYR A 445 30.61 26.53 -26.61
C TYR A 445 30.46 25.07 -26.20
N ARG A 446 31.49 24.44 -25.63
CA ARG A 446 31.38 23.07 -25.10
C ARG A 446 30.38 22.96 -23.94
N SER A 447 30.39 23.96 -23.06
CA SER A 447 29.42 24.03 -21.95
C SER A 447 27.99 24.24 -22.46
N LEU A 448 27.81 25.04 -23.52
CA LEU A 448 26.51 25.26 -24.16
C LEU A 448 26.01 24.01 -24.90
N GLU A 449 26.90 23.28 -25.58
CA GLU A 449 26.60 22.00 -26.25
C GLU A 449 26.07 20.96 -25.26
N GLN A 450 26.69 20.86 -24.09
CA GLN A 450 26.22 20.00 -23.00
C GLN A 450 24.86 20.46 -22.46
N ALA A 451 24.66 21.77 -22.28
CA ALA A 451 23.40 22.32 -21.79
C ALA A 451 22.23 22.15 -22.77
N LEU A 452 22.50 22.09 -24.08
CA LEU A 452 21.52 21.84 -25.15
C LEU A 452 21.34 20.34 -25.50
N THR A 453 22.02 19.45 -24.77
CA THR A 453 21.97 17.99 -24.93
C THR A 453 22.30 17.52 -26.36
N LEU A 454 23.27 18.15 -27.02
CA LEU A 454 23.66 17.84 -28.41
C LEU A 454 24.71 16.71 -28.53
N GLY A 455 25.29 16.25 -27.41
CA GLY A 455 26.49 15.39 -27.38
C GLY A 455 26.31 13.86 -27.41
N ASP A 456 25.08 13.31 -27.48
CA ASP A 456 24.82 11.85 -27.36
C ASP A 456 24.62 11.11 -28.70
N THR A 457 25.26 11.56 -29.79
CA THR A 457 25.19 10.84 -31.07
C THR A 457 26.28 9.77 -31.16
N ALA A 458 25.87 8.50 -31.10
CA ALA A 458 26.74 7.34 -31.24
C ALA A 458 27.53 7.36 -32.58
N ALA A 459 28.86 7.24 -32.46
CA ALA A 459 29.82 6.72 -33.45
C ALA A 459 29.48 6.95 -34.94
N GLY A 460 29.93 8.07 -35.52
CA GLY A 460 29.90 8.22 -36.97
C GLY A 460 30.06 9.61 -37.58
N SER A 461 30.71 10.59 -36.95
CA SER A 461 31.21 11.76 -37.69
C SER A 461 32.46 12.31 -37.02
N LEU A 462 33.60 12.12 -37.68
CA LEU A 462 34.88 12.71 -37.29
C LEU A 462 34.92 14.18 -37.76
N SER A 463 35.30 15.08 -36.84
CA SER A 463 35.77 16.47 -37.04
C SER A 463 34.77 17.63 -37.12
N CYS A 464 33.84 17.77 -36.17
CA CYS A 464 33.18 19.07 -35.93
C CYS A 464 33.39 19.54 -34.48
N SER A 465 33.94 20.73 -34.32
CA SER A 465 34.12 21.41 -33.02
C SER A 465 32.77 21.71 -32.38
N ALA A 466 32.71 21.82 -31.05
CA ALA A 466 31.50 22.19 -30.30
C ALA A 466 30.83 23.45 -30.86
N ARG A 467 31.65 24.42 -31.30
CA ARG A 467 31.21 25.66 -31.93
C ARG A 467 30.46 25.42 -33.25
N GLU A 468 30.95 24.51 -34.10
CA GLU A 468 30.30 24.14 -35.37
C GLU A 468 28.98 23.41 -35.14
N GLN A 469 28.90 22.51 -34.16
CA GLN A 469 27.66 21.81 -33.81
C GLN A 469 26.59 22.77 -33.28
N ILE A 470 26.97 23.73 -32.42
CA ILE A 470 26.08 24.80 -31.99
C ILE A 470 25.66 25.65 -33.18
N HIS A 471 26.57 26.03 -34.07
CA HIS A 471 26.22 26.81 -35.25
C HIS A 471 25.22 26.07 -36.15
N ASP A 472 25.45 24.79 -36.41
CA ASP A 472 24.53 23.96 -37.21
C ASP A 472 23.16 23.86 -36.55
N PHE A 473 23.09 23.70 -35.23
CA PHE A 473 21.83 23.69 -34.50
C PHE A 473 21.07 25.02 -34.64
N PHE A 474 21.74 26.16 -34.44
CA PHE A 474 21.12 27.48 -34.56
C PHE A 474 20.69 27.79 -36.00
N ASN A 475 21.47 27.35 -37.00
CA ASN A 475 21.12 27.48 -38.41
C ASN A 475 19.91 26.63 -38.80
N GLN A 476 19.82 25.38 -38.31
CA GLN A 476 18.66 24.50 -38.54
C GLN A 476 17.39 25.05 -37.87
N ALA A 477 17.53 25.73 -36.74
CA ALA A 477 16.44 26.39 -36.03
C ALA A 477 16.06 27.78 -36.61
N ASP A 478 16.67 28.20 -37.73
CA ASP A 478 16.51 29.53 -38.37
C ASP A 478 16.71 30.69 -37.39
N CYS A 479 17.78 30.61 -36.57
CA CYS A 479 18.08 31.56 -35.51
C CYS A 479 19.44 32.23 -35.66
N LYS A 480 19.59 33.41 -35.05
CA LYS A 480 20.88 34.10 -34.99
C LYS A 480 21.86 33.30 -34.13
N LEU A 481 23.09 33.16 -34.63
CA LEU A 481 24.20 32.54 -33.90
C LEU A 481 24.46 33.27 -32.57
N PRO A 482 24.93 32.57 -31.53
CA PRO A 482 25.28 33.20 -30.25
C PRO A 482 26.33 34.31 -30.43
N GLU A 483 26.11 35.46 -29.82
CA GLU A 483 27.09 36.56 -29.84
C GLU A 483 28.15 36.33 -28.76
N GLU A 484 29.41 36.23 -29.15
CA GLU A 484 30.55 36.00 -28.25
C GLU A 484 31.02 37.30 -27.59
N LYS A 485 31.03 37.33 -26.25
CA LYS A 485 31.51 38.46 -25.44
C LYS A 485 32.62 37.98 -24.49
N PRO A 486 33.86 37.87 -24.97
CA PRO A 486 35.00 37.57 -24.10
C PRO A 486 35.31 38.76 -23.17
N VAL A 487 35.57 38.46 -21.91
CA VAL A 487 35.95 39.42 -20.87
C VAL A 487 37.27 38.98 -20.26
N CYS A 488 38.22 39.91 -20.16
CA CYS A 488 39.50 39.70 -19.49
C CYS A 488 39.37 40.07 -18.01
N SER A 489 39.73 39.13 -17.12
CA SER A 489 39.78 39.36 -15.67
C SER A 489 41.12 39.99 -15.25
N MET A 490 41.14 40.63 -14.07
CA MET A 490 42.33 41.30 -13.52
C MET A 490 43.53 40.36 -13.28
N GLU A 491 43.29 39.03 -13.25
CA GLU A 491 44.27 37.99 -12.92
C GLU A 491 44.83 37.23 -14.14
N SER A 492 44.77 37.80 -15.34
CA SER A 492 45.22 37.19 -16.62
C SER A 492 44.45 35.96 -17.11
N THR A 493 43.27 35.69 -16.55
CA THR A 493 42.31 34.70 -17.05
C THR A 493 41.20 35.35 -17.87
N PHE A 494 40.65 34.61 -18.82
CA PHE A 494 39.60 35.03 -19.74
C PHE A 494 38.33 34.22 -19.50
N ARG A 495 37.17 34.85 -19.68
CA ARG A 495 35.87 34.17 -19.66
C ARG A 495 35.03 34.65 -20.83
N CYS A 496 34.26 33.76 -21.45
CA CYS A 496 33.36 34.13 -22.55
C CYS A 496 31.90 34.02 -22.13
N LYS A 497 31.11 35.05 -22.45
CA LYS A 497 29.65 35.03 -22.38
C LYS A 497 29.07 34.90 -23.78
N LEU A 498 28.27 33.87 -24.01
CA LEU A 498 27.52 33.65 -25.25
C LEU A 498 26.11 34.21 -25.08
N GLN A 499 25.78 35.29 -25.79
CA GLN A 499 24.43 35.84 -25.79
C GLN A 499 23.56 35.14 -26.81
N ILE A 500 22.50 34.48 -26.32
CA ILE A 500 21.52 33.77 -27.14
C ILE A 500 20.24 34.60 -27.19
N SER A 501 19.89 35.13 -28.37
CA SER A 501 18.67 35.90 -28.56
C SER A 501 17.97 35.58 -29.88
N GLY A 502 16.68 35.26 -29.81
CA GLY A 502 15.88 34.90 -30.99
C GLY A 502 14.77 33.88 -30.67
N ASP A 503 14.03 33.48 -31.70
CA ASP A 503 12.89 32.56 -31.59
C ASP A 503 13.30 31.15 -32.07
N LEU A 504 13.76 30.31 -31.15
CA LEU A 504 14.20 28.94 -31.48
C LEU A 504 13.02 28.06 -31.85
N THR A 505 13.09 27.42 -33.02
CA THR A 505 12.04 26.54 -33.54
C THR A 505 12.37 25.09 -33.28
N PHE A 506 11.44 24.34 -32.68
CA PHE A 506 11.57 22.92 -32.39
C PHE A 506 10.45 22.12 -33.04
N GLN A 507 10.79 20.97 -33.60
CA GLN A 507 9.84 20.06 -34.23
C GLN A 507 10.25 18.62 -33.90
N ASN A 508 9.25 17.77 -33.67
CA ASN A 508 9.51 16.34 -33.56
C ASN A 508 9.62 15.72 -34.97
N PRO A 509 10.66 14.92 -35.27
CA PRO A 509 10.84 14.29 -36.58
C PRO A 509 9.78 13.22 -36.89
N GLU A 510 9.11 12.67 -35.88
CA GLU A 510 8.07 11.65 -36.03
C GLU A 510 6.67 12.28 -36.14
N GLY A 511 5.91 11.83 -37.14
CA GLY A 511 4.54 12.30 -37.37
C GLY A 511 3.55 11.68 -36.38
N MET A 512 2.58 12.47 -35.91
CA MET A 512 1.60 12.01 -34.92
C MET A 512 0.23 11.78 -35.55
N SER A 513 -0.54 10.83 -35.02
CA SER A 513 -1.91 10.53 -35.49
C SER A 513 -2.93 11.64 -35.20
N LYS A 514 -2.61 12.59 -34.33
CA LYS A 514 -3.47 13.73 -33.94
C LYS A 514 -2.67 15.02 -33.86
N LYS A 515 -3.24 16.13 -34.36
CA LYS A 515 -2.65 17.48 -34.29
C LYS A 515 -2.23 17.89 -32.87
N GLN A 516 -3.07 17.62 -31.87
CA GLN A 516 -2.76 17.97 -30.48
C GLN A 516 -1.55 17.20 -29.93
N HIS A 517 -1.34 15.96 -30.36
CA HIS A 517 -0.18 15.17 -29.95
C HIS A 517 1.08 15.65 -30.66
N ALA A 518 0.99 16.08 -31.92
CA ALA A 518 2.12 16.71 -32.63
C ALA A 518 2.60 17.97 -31.90
N GLU A 519 1.67 18.81 -31.43
CA GLU A 519 2.01 20.01 -30.65
C GLU A 519 2.61 19.68 -29.28
N GLN A 520 2.14 18.62 -28.61
CA GLN A 520 2.72 18.14 -27.35
C GLN A 520 4.14 17.59 -27.57
N ALA A 521 4.37 16.87 -28.65
CA ALA A 521 5.68 16.33 -29.00
C ALA A 521 6.69 17.43 -29.34
N ALA A 522 6.28 18.46 -30.09
CA ALA A 522 7.11 19.63 -30.35
C ALA A 522 7.43 20.41 -29.05
N ALA A 523 6.46 20.52 -28.14
CA ALA A 523 6.67 21.15 -26.84
C ALA A 523 7.65 20.37 -25.95
N LYS A 524 7.60 19.03 -26.01
CA LYS A 524 8.53 18.16 -25.30
C LYS A 524 9.96 18.37 -25.80
N GLU A 525 10.17 18.35 -27.12
CA GLU A 525 11.50 18.60 -27.70
C GLU A 525 12.07 19.95 -27.27
N ALA A 526 11.25 21.01 -27.27
CA ALA A 526 11.68 22.32 -26.80
C ALA A 526 12.07 22.34 -25.31
N LEU A 527 11.34 21.61 -24.45
CA LEU A 527 11.64 21.51 -23.03
C LEU A 527 12.92 20.71 -22.77
N ASP A 528 13.09 19.59 -23.45
CA ASP A 528 14.25 18.72 -23.29
C ASP A 528 15.54 19.47 -23.70
N ARG A 529 15.49 20.23 -24.81
CA ARG A 529 16.64 20.99 -25.33
C ARG A 529 16.96 22.26 -24.54
N LEU A 530 15.96 22.99 -24.04
CA LEU A 530 16.17 24.29 -23.39
C LEU A 530 16.29 24.22 -21.87
N SER A 531 16.00 23.07 -21.25
CA SER A 531 16.02 22.93 -19.80
C SER A 531 17.36 23.29 -19.16
N GLY A 532 18.47 22.84 -19.74
CA GLY A 532 19.82 23.16 -19.27
C GLY A 532 20.21 24.63 -19.47
N VAL A 533 19.80 25.24 -20.59
CA VAL A 533 20.15 26.62 -20.96
C VAL A 533 19.35 27.67 -20.17
N LEU A 534 18.09 27.38 -19.84
CA LEU A 534 17.20 28.28 -19.11
C LEU A 534 16.99 27.88 -17.65
N SER A 535 17.72 26.85 -17.20
CA SER A 535 17.63 26.26 -15.85
C SER A 535 16.18 25.95 -15.45
N TRP A 536 15.42 25.39 -16.39
CA TRP A 536 14.01 25.07 -16.16
C TRP A 536 13.85 23.77 -15.39
N ASP A 537 13.06 23.83 -14.32
CA ASP A 537 12.63 22.64 -13.60
C ASP A 537 11.55 21.89 -14.41
N LEU A 538 11.91 20.72 -14.93
CA LEU A 538 11.02 19.86 -15.71
C LEU A 538 10.12 18.97 -14.84
N THR A 539 10.23 19.02 -13.50
CA THR A 539 9.35 18.25 -12.63
C THR A 539 7.88 18.66 -12.83
N GLY A 540 7.01 17.67 -13.04
CA GLY A 540 5.55 17.86 -13.17
C GLY A 540 4.97 17.93 -14.59
N ALA A 541 5.74 17.68 -15.65
CA ALA A 541 5.20 17.72 -17.02
C ALA A 541 4.14 16.63 -17.32
N ASN A 542 4.24 15.42 -16.75
CA ASN A 542 3.24 14.33 -16.74
C ASN A 542 2.37 14.19 -18.03
N GLY A 543 2.99 14.27 -19.22
CA GLY A 543 2.29 14.15 -20.51
C GLY A 543 1.62 15.44 -21.04
N ASN A 544 1.64 16.55 -20.31
CA ASN A 544 1.18 17.88 -20.72
C ASN A 544 2.35 18.88 -20.92
N TYR A 545 3.26 18.53 -21.83
CA TYR A 545 4.43 19.32 -22.18
C TYR A 545 4.09 20.72 -22.70
N LYS A 546 3.02 20.86 -23.49
CA LYS A 546 2.50 22.13 -24.00
C LYS A 546 2.11 23.08 -22.87
N GLY A 547 1.36 22.59 -21.88
CA GLY A 547 0.96 23.39 -20.71
C GLY A 547 2.17 23.81 -19.88
N ARG A 548 3.13 22.90 -19.67
CA ARG A 548 4.35 23.20 -18.89
C ARG A 548 5.24 24.23 -19.59
N LEU A 549 5.45 24.10 -20.91
CA LEU A 549 6.22 25.08 -21.68
C LEU A 549 5.57 26.47 -21.65
N GLN A 550 4.24 26.53 -21.73
CA GLN A 550 3.50 27.79 -21.59
C GLN A 550 3.66 28.41 -20.20
N GLU A 551 3.61 27.63 -19.13
CA GLU A 551 3.80 28.10 -17.76
C GLU A 551 5.21 28.68 -17.55
N LEU A 552 6.24 27.95 -18.00
CA LEU A 552 7.64 28.36 -17.85
C LEU A 552 7.95 29.63 -18.64
N LEU A 553 7.42 29.75 -19.86
CA LEU A 553 7.59 30.97 -20.66
C LEU A 553 6.76 32.14 -20.11
N ALA A 554 5.59 31.88 -19.53
CA ALA A 554 4.78 32.92 -18.90
C ALA A 554 5.48 33.55 -17.70
N LYS A 555 6.25 32.76 -16.92
CA LYS A 555 7.11 33.29 -15.83
C LYS A 555 8.17 34.27 -16.34
N LEU A 556 8.60 34.12 -17.59
CA LEU A 556 9.54 35.01 -18.27
C LEU A 556 8.83 36.13 -19.06
N GLY A 557 7.50 36.27 -18.93
CA GLY A 557 6.71 37.25 -19.66
C GLY A 557 6.57 36.98 -21.17
N LYS A 558 6.86 35.75 -21.61
CA LYS A 558 6.84 35.35 -23.03
C LYS A 558 5.82 34.24 -23.29
N LYS A 559 5.57 33.91 -24.57
CA LYS A 559 4.62 32.86 -24.97
C LYS A 559 5.19 32.02 -26.12
N PRO A 560 5.00 30.69 -26.11
CA PRO A 560 5.37 29.84 -27.24
C PRO A 560 4.35 29.96 -28.37
N PHE A 561 4.81 29.87 -29.62
CA PHE A 561 3.97 29.91 -30.82
C PHE A 561 4.00 28.57 -31.55
N TYR A 562 2.84 27.95 -31.78
CA TYR A 562 2.74 26.65 -32.45
C TYR A 562 2.24 26.81 -33.87
N GLN A 563 2.87 26.11 -34.82
CA GLN A 563 2.47 26.12 -36.22
C GLN A 563 2.39 24.68 -36.78
N PRO A 564 1.34 24.33 -37.54
CA PRO A 564 1.32 23.07 -38.29
C PRO A 564 2.40 23.09 -39.38
N VAL A 565 3.13 21.99 -39.52
CA VAL A 565 4.15 21.83 -40.57
C VAL A 565 3.73 20.67 -41.47
N ALA A 566 4.01 20.76 -42.77
CA ALA A 566 3.87 19.60 -43.64
C ALA A 566 4.93 18.56 -43.23
N GLY A 567 4.57 17.28 -43.18
CA GLY A 567 5.55 16.22 -42.90
C GLY A 567 6.73 16.26 -43.88
N PRO A 568 7.91 15.76 -43.51
CA PRO A 568 9.04 15.71 -44.42
C PRO A 568 8.61 14.92 -45.66
N SER A 569 8.52 15.60 -46.80
CA SER A 569 8.21 14.95 -48.08
C SER A 569 9.34 13.97 -48.37
N ALA A 570 9.03 12.77 -48.88
CA ALA A 570 10.01 11.71 -49.19
C ALA A 570 11.01 12.07 -50.32
N SER A 571 11.22 13.36 -50.61
CA SER A 571 12.12 13.89 -51.63
C SER A 571 13.22 14.83 -51.12
N GLU A 572 13.39 15.01 -49.80
CA GLU A 572 14.48 15.85 -49.25
C GLU A 572 15.60 15.09 -48.52
N THR A 573 15.68 13.77 -48.68
CA THR A 573 16.92 12.98 -48.43
C THR A 573 17.75 12.73 -49.69
N SER A 574 17.47 13.42 -50.80
CA SER A 574 18.24 13.30 -52.04
C SER A 574 18.72 14.65 -52.59
N LYS A 575 19.34 15.48 -51.74
CA LYS A 575 20.26 16.56 -52.15
C LYS A 575 21.34 16.80 -51.10
N ARG A 576 22.22 15.82 -50.89
CA ARG A 576 23.61 16.09 -50.47
C ARG A 576 24.51 14.98 -51.00
N GLY A 577 25.00 15.19 -52.22
CA GLY A 577 25.87 14.22 -52.90
C GLY A 577 25.84 14.36 -54.41
N ALA A 578 26.20 15.53 -54.94
CA ALA A 578 26.71 15.68 -56.31
C ALA A 578 27.34 17.07 -56.44
N ALA A 579 28.57 17.20 -55.94
CA ALA A 579 29.46 18.25 -56.42
C ALA A 579 29.85 17.90 -57.86
N THR A 580 29.75 18.92 -58.71
CA THR A 580 30.12 18.95 -60.11
C THR A 580 31.58 18.54 -60.32
N GLU A 581 31.85 17.50 -61.12
CA GLU A 581 33.14 17.35 -61.78
C GLU A 581 33.13 18.11 -63.12
N ARG A 582 34.08 19.03 -63.27
CA ARG A 582 34.76 19.30 -64.55
C ARG A 582 36.26 19.28 -64.28
N HIS A 583 36.91 18.26 -64.85
CA HIS A 583 38.25 18.25 -65.47
C HIS A 583 39.41 18.95 -64.75
N PHE A 584 40.46 18.21 -64.36
CA PHE A 584 41.68 18.01 -65.18
C PHE A 584 42.69 17.06 -64.49
N ASP A 585 43.14 16.07 -65.26
CA ASP A 585 44.46 15.39 -65.32
C ASP A 585 45.18 14.78 -64.09
N ALA A 586 45.16 13.44 -64.07
CA ALA A 586 46.29 12.53 -64.39
C ALA A 586 47.66 12.61 -63.67
N VAL A 587 48.01 11.45 -63.05
CA VAL A 587 49.29 10.66 -63.20
C VAL A 587 50.52 11.11 -62.36
N PRO A 588 51.42 10.20 -61.86
CA PRO A 588 51.23 8.81 -61.37
C PRO A 588 52.21 8.36 -60.22
N GLN A 589 52.13 7.06 -59.85
CA GLN A 589 53.24 6.16 -59.40
C GLN A 589 53.85 6.37 -57.98
N ALA A 590 54.34 5.38 -57.24
CA ALA A 590 54.72 3.99 -57.51
C ALA A 590 54.63 3.11 -56.23
N ALA A 591 54.62 1.80 -56.46
CA ALA A 591 54.63 0.70 -55.51
C ALA A 591 55.87 0.62 -54.60
N VAL A 592 55.71 0.00 -53.42
CA VAL A 592 56.72 -0.92 -52.84
C VAL A 592 56.00 -2.03 -52.05
N SER A 593 56.38 -3.27 -52.36
CA SER A 593 55.98 -4.55 -51.80
C SER A 593 56.74 -4.90 -50.51
N VAL A 594 56.57 -6.15 -50.04
CA VAL A 594 57.38 -6.96 -49.08
C VAL A 594 56.65 -7.17 -47.74
N SER A 595 56.52 -8.35 -47.12
CA SER A 595 56.59 -9.78 -47.47
C SER A 595 56.70 -10.54 -46.13
N ILE A 596 55.77 -11.49 -45.88
CA ILE A 596 55.96 -12.84 -45.29
C ILE A 596 56.49 -13.00 -43.83
N CYS A 597 55.71 -13.71 -42.99
CA CYS A 597 55.93 -15.10 -42.47
C CYS A 597 55.06 -15.29 -41.19
N GLU A 598 54.03 -16.16 -41.21
CA GLU A 598 54.04 -17.57 -40.73
C GLU A 598 54.38 -17.70 -39.22
N THR A 599 53.55 -18.34 -38.38
CA THR A 599 53.26 -19.78 -38.44
C THR A 599 51.89 -20.21 -37.87
N GLN A 600 51.41 -21.33 -38.42
CA GLN A 600 50.25 -22.16 -38.06
C GLN A 600 50.51 -22.94 -36.75
N GLU A 601 49.50 -23.51 -36.06
CA GLU A 601 48.91 -24.85 -36.28
C GLU A 601 47.63 -25.00 -35.41
N THR A 602 46.42 -25.17 -35.98
CA THR A 602 45.65 -26.42 -36.28
C THR A 602 45.26 -27.26 -35.03
N SER A 603 44.00 -27.32 -34.56
CA SER A 603 42.77 -28.03 -35.09
C SER A 603 42.89 -29.58 -35.03
N PRO A 604 41.84 -30.45 -35.13
CA PRO A 604 40.39 -30.26 -35.46
C PRO A 604 39.44 -31.16 -34.56
N VAL A 605 38.10 -31.30 -34.67
CA VAL A 605 37.25 -31.99 -35.70
C VAL A 605 35.79 -32.09 -35.15
N TYR A 606 34.79 -31.71 -35.97
CA TYR A 606 33.39 -32.21 -36.19
C TYR A 606 32.46 -32.54 -34.98
N THR A 607 31.13 -32.38 -34.98
CA THR A 607 30.07 -32.48 -36.01
C THR A 607 28.74 -31.94 -35.40
N SER A 608 27.85 -31.35 -36.20
CA SER A 608 26.44 -31.01 -35.87
C SER A 608 25.57 -32.28 -35.65
N PRO A 609 24.34 -32.25 -35.07
CA PRO A 609 23.17 -31.57 -35.67
C PRO A 609 22.13 -30.91 -34.71
N ILE A 610 21.38 -29.97 -35.31
CA ILE A 610 20.14 -29.28 -34.89
C ILE A 610 19.01 -30.33 -34.67
N PRO A 611 18.04 -30.23 -33.69
CA PRO A 611 16.94 -29.28 -33.87
C PRO A 611 16.13 -28.76 -32.65
N SER A 612 15.61 -27.53 -32.85
CA SER A 612 14.29 -27.02 -32.43
C SER A 612 13.82 -27.18 -30.98
N HIS A 613 13.79 -26.05 -30.24
CA HIS A 613 12.77 -25.81 -29.21
C HIS A 613 12.20 -24.39 -29.29
N ARG A 614 10.93 -24.32 -29.69
CA ARG A 614 10.02 -23.21 -29.39
C ARG A 614 9.91 -23.07 -27.86
N LYS A 615 10.53 -22.04 -27.28
CA LYS A 615 10.20 -21.59 -25.92
C LYS A 615 8.93 -20.73 -25.99
N LYS A 616 7.80 -21.31 -25.55
CA LYS A 616 6.60 -20.55 -25.16
C LYS A 616 6.91 -19.88 -23.83
N LEU A 617 6.86 -18.55 -23.86
CA LEU A 617 6.84 -17.68 -22.69
C LEU A 617 5.53 -17.95 -21.92
N LYS A 618 5.62 -18.58 -20.75
CA LYS A 618 4.56 -18.59 -19.73
C LYS A 618 4.99 -17.61 -18.64
N THR A 619 4.12 -16.64 -18.41
CA THR A 619 4.09 -15.65 -17.32
C THR A 619 4.23 -16.31 -15.95
N GLU A 620 5.29 -15.94 -15.24
CA GLU A 620 5.53 -16.30 -13.84
C GLU A 620 5.03 -15.17 -12.92
N SER A 621 4.19 -15.57 -11.95
CA SER A 621 3.76 -14.81 -10.79
C SER A 621 4.78 -15.03 -9.67
N ALA A 622 5.38 -13.97 -9.16
CA ALA A 622 6.39 -14.02 -8.11
C ALA A 622 5.77 -13.83 -6.72
N CYS A 623 5.82 -14.87 -5.89
CA CYS A 623 5.91 -14.75 -4.43
C CYS A 623 7.40 -14.73 -4.03
N ALA A 624 7.74 -14.05 -2.94
CA ALA A 624 9.12 -13.84 -2.48
C ALA A 624 9.88 -15.15 -2.25
N ASN A 625 11.14 -15.19 -2.71
CA ASN A 625 12.18 -16.22 -2.53
C ASN A 625 11.71 -17.68 -2.35
N PRO A 626 11.75 -18.50 -3.42
CA PRO A 626 11.70 -19.95 -3.33
C PRO A 626 13.07 -20.46 -2.86
N THR A 627 13.33 -20.40 -1.57
CA THR A 627 14.48 -21.13 -1.01
C THR A 627 14.11 -22.11 0.08
N ASP A 628 12.81 -22.40 0.28
CA ASP A 628 12.41 -23.71 0.82
C ASP A 628 10.96 -24.16 0.53
N CYS A 629 10.16 -23.40 -0.22
CA CYS A 629 9.01 -23.98 -0.90
C CYS A 629 9.46 -24.57 -2.24
N GLN A 630 10.27 -25.64 -2.17
CA GLN A 630 10.14 -26.67 -3.20
C GLN A 630 8.67 -27.08 -3.21
N SER A 631 8.08 -27.22 -4.39
CA SER A 631 6.88 -28.02 -4.52
C SER A 631 7.24 -29.43 -4.07
N PHE A 632 7.18 -29.68 -2.77
CA PHE A 632 6.99 -31.01 -2.26
C PHE A 632 5.59 -31.39 -2.74
N ALA A 633 5.50 -31.88 -3.97
CA ALA A 633 4.57 -32.94 -4.27
C ALA A 633 4.92 -34.02 -3.26
N VAL A 634 4.29 -33.99 -2.08
CA VAL A 634 4.44 -35.07 -1.12
C VAL A 634 3.68 -36.20 -1.79
N PRO A 635 4.36 -37.18 -2.43
CA PRO A 635 3.67 -38.12 -3.32
C PRO A 635 2.64 -38.95 -2.55
N GLU A 636 2.79 -39.00 -1.23
CA GLU A 636 1.92 -39.65 -0.28
C GLU A 636 0.59 -38.90 -0.07
N LEU A 637 0.57 -37.56 -0.16
CA LEU A 637 -0.68 -36.77 -0.15
C LEU A 637 -1.40 -36.88 -1.48
N GLU A 638 -0.67 -36.85 -2.60
CA GLU A 638 -1.26 -37.07 -3.93
C GLU A 638 -1.88 -38.47 -4.02
N LYS A 639 -1.17 -39.51 -3.58
CA LYS A 639 -1.72 -40.87 -3.45
C LYS A 639 -2.98 -40.90 -2.58
N LEU A 640 -3.01 -40.13 -1.48
CA LEU A 640 -4.17 -40.05 -0.60
C LEU A 640 -5.36 -39.38 -1.30
N LEU A 641 -5.13 -38.29 -2.02
CA LEU A 641 -6.17 -37.60 -2.80
C LEU A 641 -6.73 -38.50 -3.90
N ILE A 642 -5.86 -39.17 -4.65
CA ILE A 642 -6.23 -40.16 -5.69
C ILE A 642 -7.07 -41.29 -5.08
N MET A 643 -6.66 -41.81 -3.92
CA MET A 643 -7.38 -42.88 -3.22
C MET A 643 -8.83 -42.50 -2.86
N PHE A 644 -9.10 -41.22 -2.59
CA PHE A 644 -10.46 -40.72 -2.33
C PHE A 644 -11.15 -40.12 -3.57
N GLY A 645 -10.57 -40.26 -4.77
CA GLY A 645 -11.11 -39.70 -6.02
C GLY A 645 -11.08 -38.17 -6.08
N LEU A 646 -10.22 -37.52 -5.29
CA LEU A 646 -10.10 -36.07 -5.17
C LEU A 646 -9.02 -35.53 -6.13
N GLU A 647 -9.23 -35.75 -7.43
CA GLU A 647 -8.25 -35.39 -8.46
C GLU A 647 -8.52 -34.01 -9.10
N PRO A 648 -7.49 -33.36 -9.66
CA PRO A 648 -7.67 -32.14 -10.46
C PRO A 648 -8.57 -32.39 -11.69
N PRO A 649 -9.42 -31.43 -12.08
CA PRO A 649 -9.46 -30.03 -11.63
C PRO A 649 -10.38 -29.78 -10.42
N SER A 650 -11.05 -30.81 -9.90
CA SER A 650 -12.08 -30.68 -8.86
C SER A 650 -11.52 -30.39 -7.47
N VAL A 651 -10.36 -30.98 -7.16
CA VAL A 651 -9.59 -30.71 -5.94
C VAL A 651 -8.13 -30.50 -6.32
N SER A 652 -7.52 -29.45 -5.78
CA SER A 652 -6.09 -29.17 -5.95
C SER A 652 -5.42 -28.89 -4.61
N CYS A 653 -4.19 -29.38 -4.46
CA CYS A 653 -3.34 -29.01 -3.33
C CYS A 653 -2.69 -27.65 -3.65
N GLU A 654 -3.07 -26.59 -2.93
CA GLU A 654 -2.53 -25.25 -3.15
C GLU A 654 -1.23 -25.03 -2.37
N CYS A 655 -1.16 -25.52 -1.13
CA CYS A 655 -0.03 -25.30 -0.25
C CYS A 655 0.12 -26.44 0.76
N PHE A 656 1.36 -26.82 1.05
CA PHE A 656 1.75 -27.65 2.17
C PHE A 656 2.83 -26.92 2.96
N SER A 657 2.69 -26.88 4.28
CA SER A 657 3.68 -26.30 5.18
C SER A 657 4.00 -27.24 6.33
N MET A 658 5.27 -27.23 6.75
CA MET A 658 5.74 -27.87 7.96
C MET A 658 6.22 -26.77 8.91
N GLU A 659 5.43 -26.49 9.93
CA GLU A 659 5.77 -25.53 10.97
C GLU A 659 6.59 -26.22 12.06
N THR A 660 7.58 -25.51 12.60
CA THR A 660 8.42 -25.99 13.70
C THR A 660 8.33 -25.02 14.86
N LYS A 661 8.27 -25.56 16.07
CA LYS A 661 8.14 -24.81 17.31
C LYS A 661 9.02 -25.46 18.36
N PHE A 662 9.74 -24.64 19.11
CA PHE A 662 10.60 -25.07 20.21
C PHE A 662 9.88 -24.81 21.51
N GLN A 663 9.83 -25.80 22.39
CA GLN A 663 9.31 -25.69 23.74
C GLN A 663 10.43 -25.96 24.72
N CYS A 664 10.66 -25.02 25.63
CA CYS A 664 11.67 -25.14 26.67
C CYS A 664 11.00 -24.93 28.04
N SER A 665 11.65 -25.42 29.09
CA SER A 665 11.28 -25.09 30.46
C SER A 665 12.52 -24.66 31.23
N ALA A 666 12.36 -23.80 32.22
CA ALA A 666 13.44 -23.47 33.14
C ALA A 666 12.96 -23.48 34.58
N GLU A 667 13.81 -24.00 35.45
CA GLU A 667 13.61 -23.96 36.89
C GLU A 667 14.52 -22.91 37.53
N ILE A 668 13.94 -22.06 38.38
CA ILE A 668 14.65 -21.02 39.14
C ILE A 668 14.48 -21.33 40.62
N HIS A 669 15.58 -21.67 41.28
CA HIS A 669 15.62 -22.01 42.68
C HIS A 669 16.08 -20.83 43.53
N LEU A 670 15.27 -20.47 44.52
CA LEU A 670 15.60 -19.54 45.58
C LEU A 670 15.94 -20.32 46.85
N VAL A 671 17.20 -20.24 47.29
CA VAL A 671 17.72 -20.90 48.49
C VAL A 671 18.07 -19.85 49.54
N ASN A 672 17.55 -20.01 50.75
CA ASN A 672 17.71 -19.07 51.88
C ASN A 672 17.43 -17.61 51.49
N TYR A 673 16.48 -17.39 50.59
CA TYR A 673 16.18 -16.06 50.07
C TYR A 673 15.37 -15.25 51.09
N THR A 674 15.78 -14.01 51.31
CA THR A 674 15.11 -13.07 52.22
C THR A 674 14.43 -11.97 51.42
N PHE A 675 13.10 -12.00 51.38
CA PHE A 675 12.29 -10.92 50.84
C PHE A 675 12.14 -9.80 51.87
N GLN A 676 12.48 -8.57 51.49
CA GLN A 676 12.37 -7.41 52.37
C GLN A 676 11.32 -6.42 51.85
N ASN A 677 10.35 -6.07 52.70
CA ASN A 677 9.39 -5.02 52.37
C ASN A 677 10.04 -3.64 52.53
N GLN A 678 10.05 -2.87 51.43
CA GLN A 678 10.65 -1.54 51.40
C GLN A 678 9.83 -0.50 52.16
N GLN A 679 8.54 -0.75 52.40
CA GLN A 679 7.68 0.16 53.16
C GLN A 679 7.76 -0.14 54.67
N GLY A 680 7.94 0.92 55.47
CA GLY A 680 7.92 0.85 56.93
C GLY A 680 6.54 1.15 57.51
N TYR A 681 6.20 0.48 58.61
CA TYR A 681 4.88 0.57 59.26
C TYR A 681 4.97 0.94 60.74
N SER A 682 3.86 1.43 61.30
CA SER A 682 3.79 1.86 62.71
C SER A 682 3.91 0.71 63.71
N ASN A 683 3.58 -0.52 63.32
CA ASN A 683 3.65 -1.69 64.20
C ASN A 683 4.03 -2.97 63.44
N LYS A 684 4.51 -3.98 64.19
CA LYS A 684 4.91 -5.28 63.65
C LYS A 684 3.77 -6.02 62.93
N LYS A 685 2.54 -5.91 63.41
CA LYS A 685 1.39 -6.64 62.88
C LYS A 685 1.04 -6.20 61.46
N ASP A 686 1.03 -4.89 61.21
CA ASP A 686 0.76 -4.32 59.89
C ASP A 686 1.94 -4.56 58.94
N ALA A 687 3.17 -4.45 59.44
CA ALA A 687 4.37 -4.82 58.69
C ALA A 687 4.29 -6.28 58.20
N THR A 688 3.97 -7.22 59.09
CA THR A 688 3.83 -8.64 58.74
C THR A 688 2.72 -8.87 57.70
N ARG A 689 1.51 -8.32 57.93
CA ARG A 689 0.37 -8.52 57.01
C ARG A 689 0.68 -8.02 55.61
N LYS A 690 1.24 -6.82 55.50
CA LYS A 690 1.60 -6.23 54.20
C LYS A 690 2.74 -6.97 53.54
N THR A 691 3.76 -7.39 54.28
CA THR A 691 4.86 -8.19 53.73
C THR A 691 4.36 -9.53 53.19
N TYR A 692 3.51 -10.24 53.93
CA TYR A 692 2.90 -11.50 53.45
C TYR A 692 1.94 -11.29 52.27
N LEU A 693 1.22 -10.18 52.21
CA LEU A 693 0.37 -9.84 51.06
C LEU A 693 1.18 -9.64 49.79
N ILE A 694 2.26 -8.85 49.85
CA ILE A 694 3.13 -8.61 48.70
C ILE A 694 3.83 -9.90 48.28
N PHE A 695 4.42 -10.61 49.25
CA PHE A 695 5.09 -11.88 49.02
C PHE A 695 4.15 -12.93 48.43
N GLY A 696 2.96 -13.11 49.02
CA GLY A 696 1.96 -14.07 48.55
C GLY A 696 1.40 -13.75 47.16
N LYS A 697 1.27 -12.47 46.80
CA LYS A 697 0.89 -12.04 45.44
C LYS A 697 2.00 -12.33 44.45
N ALA A 698 3.24 -12.04 44.80
CA ALA A 698 4.39 -12.29 43.94
C ALA A 698 4.63 -13.79 43.70
N LEU A 699 4.28 -14.65 44.66
CA LEU A 699 4.32 -16.11 44.49
C LEU A 699 3.09 -16.70 43.78
N GLY A 700 2.10 -15.89 43.38
CA GLY A 700 0.85 -16.39 42.78
C GLY A 700 -0.06 -17.17 43.75
N ILE A 701 0.24 -17.16 45.05
CA ILE A 701 -0.56 -17.84 46.09
C ILE A 701 -1.81 -17.02 46.41
N CYS A 702 -1.69 -15.69 46.39
CA CYS A 702 -2.76 -14.75 46.69
C CYS A 702 -3.40 -14.22 45.40
N GLY A 703 -4.69 -14.50 45.19
CA GLY A 703 -5.46 -13.91 44.10
C GLY A 703 -5.63 -12.38 44.22
N ALA A 704 -6.05 -11.72 43.14
CA ALA A 704 -6.16 -10.26 43.08
C ALA A 704 -7.06 -9.65 44.18
N ASN A 705 -8.08 -10.40 44.63
CA ASN A 705 -9.11 -9.95 45.56
C ASN A 705 -8.90 -10.39 47.02
N ILE A 706 -7.73 -10.95 47.38
CA ILE A 706 -7.52 -11.39 48.77
C ILE A 706 -7.47 -10.18 49.72
N GLU A 707 -8.16 -10.30 50.84
CA GLU A 707 -8.08 -9.30 51.91
C GLU A 707 -6.73 -9.40 52.63
N GLU A 708 -6.18 -8.24 53.04
CA GLU A 708 -4.86 -8.14 53.66
C GLU A 708 -4.71 -8.97 54.94
N ASN A 709 -5.77 -9.05 55.73
CA ASN A 709 -5.85 -9.86 56.96
C ASN A 709 -5.83 -11.38 56.69
N GLN A 710 -6.16 -11.82 55.47
CA GLN A 710 -6.22 -13.23 55.08
C GLN A 710 -4.92 -13.73 54.41
N ALA A 711 -4.09 -12.82 53.87
CA ALA A 711 -2.90 -13.18 53.11
C ALA A 711 -1.86 -13.99 53.90
N THR A 712 -1.60 -13.63 55.16
CA THR A 712 -0.65 -14.38 56.01
C THR A 712 -1.11 -15.83 56.22
N ALA A 713 -2.41 -16.06 56.45
CA ALA A 713 -2.96 -17.39 56.61
C ALA A 713 -2.88 -18.18 55.30
N ALA A 714 -3.26 -17.56 54.18
CA ALA A 714 -3.21 -18.19 52.86
C ALA A 714 -1.80 -18.68 52.49
N VAL A 715 -0.77 -17.85 52.71
CA VAL A 715 0.63 -18.22 52.45
C VAL A 715 1.07 -19.36 53.38
N LYS A 716 0.84 -19.27 54.70
CA LYS A 716 1.25 -20.33 55.63
C LYS A 716 0.53 -21.66 55.36
N THR A 717 -0.77 -21.62 55.03
CA THR A 717 -1.54 -22.80 54.64
C THR A 717 -1.02 -23.43 53.35
N TYR A 718 -0.66 -22.61 52.35
CA TYR A 718 -0.07 -23.12 51.11
C TYR A 718 1.27 -23.82 51.37
N PHE A 719 2.15 -23.21 52.16
CA PHE A 719 3.45 -23.80 52.48
C PHE A 719 3.29 -25.12 53.23
N ASN A 720 2.41 -25.18 54.24
CA ASN A 720 2.11 -26.42 54.95
C ASN A 720 1.53 -27.50 54.03
N LYS A 721 0.59 -27.14 53.14
CA LYS A 721 -0.04 -28.09 52.20
C LYS A 721 0.98 -28.71 51.24
N ASN A 722 1.97 -27.93 50.81
CA ASN A 722 3.03 -28.37 49.90
C ASN A 722 4.28 -28.89 50.62
N LEU A 723 4.20 -29.14 51.94
CA LEU A 723 5.30 -29.65 52.77
C LEU A 723 6.58 -28.77 52.73
N LEU A 724 6.40 -27.46 52.54
CA LEU A 724 7.48 -26.47 52.50
C LEU A 724 7.73 -25.87 53.89
N SER A 725 8.98 -25.51 54.18
CA SER A 725 9.33 -24.81 55.42
C SER A 725 8.65 -23.43 55.46
N LEU A 726 7.92 -23.14 56.53
CA LEU A 726 7.26 -21.84 56.71
C LEU A 726 8.27 -20.68 56.62
N PRO A 727 7.89 -19.55 56.00
CA PRO A 727 8.73 -18.36 55.97
C PRO A 727 9.06 -17.86 57.38
N SER A 728 10.33 -17.55 57.65
CA SER A 728 10.77 -16.96 58.91
C SER A 728 10.61 -15.44 58.86
N GLU A 729 10.11 -14.83 59.94
CA GLU A 729 9.86 -13.39 60.02
C GLU A 729 10.97 -12.67 60.80
N GLU A 730 11.62 -11.70 60.16
CA GLU A 730 12.61 -10.83 60.81
C GLU A 730 12.12 -9.38 60.84
N PHE A 731 12.42 -8.66 61.92
CA PHE A 731 11.98 -7.28 62.12
C PHE A 731 13.16 -6.37 62.43
N PHE A 732 13.19 -5.21 61.80
CA PHE A 732 14.17 -4.16 62.08
C PHE A 732 13.48 -2.79 62.05
N GLN A 733 14.11 -1.80 62.68
CA GLN A 733 13.62 -0.42 62.72
C GLN A 733 14.50 0.49 61.87
N LYS A 734 13.86 1.33 61.06
CA LYS A 734 14.50 2.40 60.27
C LYS A 734 13.60 3.63 60.30
N GLU A 735 14.15 4.79 60.64
CA GLU A 735 13.40 6.07 60.70
C GLU A 735 12.10 5.99 61.53
N GLU A 736 12.18 5.39 62.73
CA GLU A 736 11.04 5.16 63.65
C GLU A 736 9.90 4.28 63.09
N LYS A 737 10.11 3.64 61.92
CA LYS A 737 9.16 2.70 61.32
C LYS A 737 9.68 1.27 61.41
N THR A 738 8.76 0.34 61.62
CA THR A 738 9.02 -1.11 61.70
C THR A 738 8.92 -1.71 60.30
N HIS A 739 9.95 -2.45 59.90
CA HIS A 739 9.97 -3.23 58.67
C HIS A 739 9.93 -4.72 58.99
N CYS A 740 9.44 -5.52 58.04
CA CYS A 740 9.38 -6.97 58.14
C CYS A 740 9.98 -7.61 56.89
N SER A 741 10.89 -8.56 57.10
CA SER A 741 11.46 -9.43 56.08
C SER A 741 10.98 -10.87 56.26
N LEU A 742 10.84 -11.59 55.15
CA LEU A 742 10.48 -13.01 55.11
C LEU A 742 11.60 -13.82 54.48
N THR A 743 12.14 -14.79 55.23
CA THR A 743 13.18 -15.70 54.75
C THR A 743 12.58 -17.06 54.43
N VAL A 744 12.82 -17.55 53.21
CA VAL A 744 12.42 -18.90 52.77
C VAL A 744 13.64 -19.78 52.56
N ALA A 745 13.61 -21.00 53.11
CA ALA A 745 14.75 -21.91 53.04
C ALA A 745 14.98 -22.46 51.61
N SER A 746 13.91 -22.83 50.91
CA SER A 746 13.96 -23.30 49.52
C SER A 746 12.63 -23.05 48.82
N TRP A 747 12.68 -22.54 47.59
CA TRP A 747 11.52 -22.34 46.72
C TRP A 747 11.92 -22.44 45.25
N SER A 748 11.12 -23.11 44.42
CA SER A 748 11.34 -23.23 42.96
C SER A 748 10.22 -22.56 42.17
N PHE A 749 10.58 -21.89 41.09
CA PHE A 749 9.65 -21.51 40.03
C PHE A 749 9.92 -22.33 38.78
N LEU A 750 8.87 -22.89 38.19
CA LEU A 750 8.92 -23.54 36.89
C LEU A 750 8.26 -22.63 35.86
N PHE A 751 9.00 -22.31 34.79
CA PHE A 751 8.50 -21.58 33.64
C PHE A 751 8.55 -22.46 32.41
N GLU A 752 7.54 -22.34 31.56
CA GLU A 752 7.51 -22.96 30.24
C GLU A 752 7.45 -21.86 29.19
N GLY A 753 8.29 -21.95 28.18
CA GLY A 753 8.28 -21.00 27.07
C GLY A 753 8.37 -21.66 25.73
N GLN A 754 7.93 -20.91 24.73
CA GLN A 754 7.66 -21.42 23.40
C GLN A 754 8.12 -20.41 22.34
N GLY A 755 8.69 -20.88 21.23
CA GLY A 755 9.17 -19.98 20.19
C GLY A 755 9.49 -20.67 18.87
N GLU A 756 9.81 -19.87 17.85
CA GLU A 756 10.22 -20.35 16.52
C GLU A 756 11.67 -20.85 16.49
N SER A 757 12.45 -20.55 17.55
CA SER A 757 13.80 -21.09 17.80
C SER A 757 13.97 -21.43 19.29
N GLU A 758 15.03 -22.16 19.62
CA GLU A 758 15.40 -22.45 21.02
C GLU A 758 15.66 -21.15 21.79
N GLU A 759 16.31 -20.17 21.17
CA GLU A 759 16.59 -18.86 21.75
C GLU A 759 15.29 -18.08 22.00
N ALA A 760 14.32 -18.16 21.08
CA ALA A 760 13.03 -17.52 21.26
C ALA A 760 12.23 -18.15 22.41
N ALA A 761 12.27 -19.48 22.55
CA ALA A 761 11.64 -20.18 23.66
C ALA A 761 12.30 -19.84 25.01
N LYS A 762 13.64 -19.75 25.06
CA LYS A 762 14.39 -19.29 26.25
C LYS A 762 14.11 -17.83 26.58
N LEU A 763 14.01 -16.98 25.57
CA LEU A 763 13.67 -15.57 25.73
C LEU A 763 12.27 -15.39 26.33
N ASP A 764 11.28 -16.15 25.85
CA ASP A 764 9.93 -16.18 26.41
C ASP A 764 9.95 -16.56 27.90
N ILE A 765 10.67 -17.62 28.27
CA ILE A 765 10.89 -18.00 29.68
C ILE A 765 11.52 -16.84 30.47
N CYS A 766 12.57 -16.22 29.95
CA CYS A 766 13.26 -15.13 30.65
C CYS A 766 12.34 -13.94 30.88
N CYS A 767 11.52 -13.58 29.90
CA CYS A 767 10.54 -12.51 30.01
C CYS A 767 9.47 -12.84 31.06
N GLN A 768 8.94 -14.06 31.06
CA GLN A 768 7.98 -14.53 32.07
C GLN A 768 8.60 -14.50 33.47
N ALA A 769 9.82 -15.05 33.63
CA ALA A 769 10.53 -15.09 34.90
C ALA A 769 10.85 -13.68 35.43
N LEU A 770 11.26 -12.75 34.57
CA LEU A 770 11.49 -11.34 34.94
C LEU A 770 10.18 -10.66 35.38
N SER A 771 9.05 -10.96 34.74
CA SER A 771 7.74 -10.42 35.11
C SER A 771 7.26 -10.95 36.47
N VAL A 772 7.42 -12.25 36.71
CA VAL A 772 6.90 -12.93 37.91
C VAL A 772 7.82 -12.75 39.12
N ILE A 773 9.13 -12.95 38.95
CA ILE A 773 10.10 -12.93 40.07
C ILE A 773 10.72 -11.55 40.25
N GLY A 774 10.77 -10.70 39.21
CA GLY A 774 11.31 -9.33 39.31
C GLY A 774 10.77 -8.51 40.50
N PRO A 775 9.45 -8.52 40.78
CA PRO A 775 8.89 -7.84 41.95
C PRO A 775 9.41 -8.35 43.31
N LEU A 776 9.89 -9.60 43.40
CA LEU A 776 10.45 -10.16 44.64
C LEU A 776 11.82 -9.58 44.98
N PHE A 777 12.62 -9.18 43.99
CA PHE A 777 13.98 -8.67 44.18
C PHE A 777 14.05 -7.15 44.31
N GLY A 778 12.92 -6.46 44.19
CA GLY A 778 12.82 -5.00 44.25
C GLY A 778 13.20 -4.32 42.93
N CYS A 779 12.49 -3.24 42.60
CA CYS A 779 12.57 -2.55 41.29
C CYS A 779 13.97 -2.00 40.94
N GLU A 780 14.84 -1.80 41.93
CA GLU A 780 16.20 -1.32 41.72
C GLU A 780 17.11 -2.28 40.97
N LEU A 781 17.05 -3.57 41.31
CA LEU A 781 17.87 -4.57 40.65
C LEU A 781 17.49 -4.68 39.17
N ALA A 782 16.19 -4.64 38.87
CA ALA A 782 15.67 -4.64 37.51
C ALA A 782 16.17 -3.45 36.66
N SER A 783 16.49 -2.32 37.29
CA SER A 783 16.97 -1.10 36.61
C SER A 783 18.47 -1.13 36.24
N ARG A 784 19.30 -1.89 36.98
CA ARG A 784 20.76 -1.99 36.73
C ARG A 784 21.13 -2.85 35.53
N VAL A 785 20.20 -3.64 35.00
CA VAL A 785 20.48 -4.66 33.98
C VAL A 785 19.83 -4.35 32.63
N SER A 786 19.18 -3.19 32.47
CA SER A 786 18.31 -2.84 31.34
C SER A 786 18.95 -2.80 29.94
N SER A 787 20.29 -2.78 29.83
CA SER A 787 21.01 -2.74 28.54
C SER A 787 21.38 -4.11 27.96
N ARG A 788 20.89 -5.21 28.55
CA ARG A 788 21.31 -6.59 28.27
C ARG A 788 20.14 -7.47 27.81
N SER A 789 20.43 -8.62 27.21
CA SER A 789 19.39 -9.58 26.77
C SER A 789 18.52 -10.03 27.97
N ALA A 790 17.29 -10.50 27.75
CA ALA A 790 16.44 -10.93 28.88
C ALA A 790 17.07 -12.05 29.72
N GLU A 791 17.85 -12.93 29.09
CA GLU A 791 18.58 -14.00 29.76
C GLU A 791 19.71 -13.46 30.65
N GLU A 792 20.54 -12.56 30.12
CA GLU A 792 21.58 -11.87 30.90
C GLU A 792 20.99 -11.04 32.03
N ARG A 793 19.81 -10.44 31.81
CA ARG A 793 19.05 -9.70 32.83
C ARG A 793 18.64 -10.59 33.98
N LEU A 794 18.06 -11.74 33.67
CA LEU A 794 17.61 -12.71 34.66
C LEU A 794 18.79 -13.31 35.43
N ALA A 795 19.85 -13.72 34.73
CA ALA A 795 21.05 -14.30 35.34
C ALA A 795 21.73 -13.34 36.32
N LEU A 796 21.93 -12.08 35.93
CA LEU A 796 22.57 -11.08 36.78
C LEU A 796 21.66 -10.65 37.95
N MET A 797 20.34 -10.58 37.74
CA MET A 797 19.39 -10.33 38.83
C MET A 797 19.48 -11.41 39.90
N LEU A 798 19.54 -12.68 39.50
CA LEU A 798 19.71 -13.82 40.41
C LEU A 798 21.09 -13.79 41.08
N GLU A 799 22.16 -13.47 40.35
CA GLU A 799 23.51 -13.35 40.91
C GLU A 799 23.60 -12.29 42.03
N VAL A 800 23.02 -11.11 41.82
CA VAL A 800 23.06 -10.01 42.79
C VAL A 800 22.34 -10.36 44.10
N VAL A 801 21.31 -11.22 44.04
CA VAL A 801 20.63 -11.74 45.24
C VAL A 801 21.21 -13.05 45.76
N GLY A 802 22.40 -13.44 45.28
CA GLY A 802 23.13 -14.63 45.71
C GLY A 802 22.49 -15.95 45.28
N GLN A 803 21.68 -15.94 44.23
CA GLN A 803 20.98 -17.11 43.70
C GLN A 803 21.68 -17.63 42.44
N ARG A 804 21.43 -18.91 42.12
CA ARG A 804 22.01 -19.56 40.94
C ARG A 804 21.31 -19.07 39.66
N PRO A 805 21.99 -19.07 38.50
CA PRO A 805 21.38 -18.75 37.21
C PRO A 805 20.24 -19.75 36.87
N PRO A 806 19.31 -19.36 35.98
CA PRO A 806 18.21 -20.23 35.57
C PRO A 806 18.73 -21.50 34.91
N LEU A 807 18.14 -22.64 35.26
CA LEU A 807 18.48 -23.94 34.66
C LEU A 807 17.48 -24.26 33.57
N PHE A 808 17.86 -24.03 32.31
CA PHE A 808 17.05 -24.39 31.15
C PHE A 808 17.15 -25.90 30.87
N GLN A 809 16.01 -26.54 30.70
CA GLN A 809 15.91 -27.89 30.16
C GLN A 809 16.08 -27.84 28.64
N GLN A 810 16.53 -28.96 28.05
CA GLN A 810 16.69 -29.07 26.61
C GLN A 810 15.36 -28.79 25.90
N ALA A 811 15.39 -27.89 24.91
CA ALA A 811 14.18 -27.56 24.16
C ALA A 811 13.70 -28.77 23.36
N ALA A 812 12.41 -29.11 23.52
CA ALA A 812 11.74 -30.06 22.66
C ALA A 812 11.37 -29.36 21.35
N THR A 813 11.85 -29.92 20.23
CA THR A 813 11.42 -29.51 18.90
C THR A 813 10.10 -30.20 18.58
N LEU A 814 9.09 -29.41 18.25
CA LEU A 814 7.78 -29.86 17.88
C LEU A 814 7.44 -29.41 16.46
N HIS A 815 6.72 -30.25 15.73
CA HIS A 815 6.39 -30.05 14.33
C HIS A 815 4.88 -30.12 14.10
N LYS A 816 4.39 -29.35 13.15
CA LYS A 816 3.00 -29.36 12.72
C LYS A 816 2.93 -29.30 11.19
N ALA A 817 2.35 -30.34 10.61
CA ALA A 817 2.10 -30.40 9.17
C ALA A 817 0.71 -29.83 8.87
N THR A 818 0.64 -28.91 7.92
CA THR A 818 -0.59 -28.25 7.48
C THR A 818 -0.70 -28.34 5.96
N VAL A 819 -1.89 -28.67 5.45
CA VAL A 819 -2.18 -28.65 4.01
C VAL A 819 -3.38 -27.76 3.73
N GLN A 820 -3.33 -27.05 2.60
CA GLN A 820 -4.45 -26.29 2.06
C GLN A 820 -4.90 -26.92 0.74
N LEU A 821 -6.17 -27.32 0.71
CA LEU A 821 -6.81 -27.93 -0.44
C LEU A 821 -7.86 -26.96 -0.99
N HIS A 822 -7.93 -26.84 -2.31
CA HIS A 822 -8.96 -26.06 -2.97
C HIS A 822 -9.94 -26.99 -3.67
N PHE A 823 -11.18 -26.99 -3.21
CA PHE A 823 -12.33 -27.61 -3.84
C PHE A 823 -12.93 -26.61 -4.82
N ASN A 824 -12.96 -26.96 -6.11
CA ASN A 824 -13.44 -26.11 -7.18
C ASN A 824 -14.64 -26.76 -7.87
N ALA A 825 -15.80 -26.13 -7.74
CA ALA A 825 -17.09 -26.63 -8.21
C ALA A 825 -17.31 -28.12 -7.88
N PHE A 826 -16.86 -28.55 -6.70
CA PHE A 826 -16.91 -29.95 -6.28
C PHE A 826 -18.36 -30.36 -6.06
N VAL A 827 -18.74 -31.52 -6.59
CA VAL A 827 -20.11 -32.05 -6.53
C VAL A 827 -20.14 -33.24 -5.58
N LEU A 828 -21.04 -33.19 -4.61
CA LEU A 828 -21.32 -34.28 -3.68
C LEU A 828 -22.77 -34.72 -3.85
N GLU A 829 -22.99 -36.00 -4.07
CA GLU A 829 -24.32 -36.57 -4.29
C GLU A 829 -24.76 -37.43 -3.09
N SER A 830 -26.06 -37.52 -2.87
CA SER A 830 -26.67 -38.47 -1.94
C SER A 830 -27.93 -39.03 -2.59
N LYS A 831 -28.06 -40.35 -2.57
CA LYS A 831 -29.21 -41.07 -3.14
C LYS A 831 -30.50 -40.93 -2.31
N GLY A 832 -30.41 -40.30 -1.13
CA GLY A 832 -31.52 -40.02 -0.24
C GLY A 832 -32.15 -41.27 0.37
N GLN A 833 -32.03 -41.46 1.68
CA GLN A 833 -32.61 -42.63 2.35
C GLN A 833 -34.12 -42.48 2.64
N ASN A 834 -34.61 -41.24 2.84
CA ASN A 834 -35.97 -40.98 3.33
C ASN A 834 -36.71 -39.89 2.53
N ASN A 835 -36.18 -38.67 2.48
CA ASN A 835 -36.74 -37.56 1.72
C ASN A 835 -35.63 -36.57 1.30
N LYS A 836 -35.92 -35.72 0.30
CA LYS A 836 -34.96 -34.75 -0.26
C LYS A 836 -34.40 -33.77 0.78
N LYS A 837 -35.21 -33.34 1.76
CA LYS A 837 -34.77 -32.45 2.84
C LYS A 837 -33.76 -33.13 3.78
N SER A 838 -33.96 -34.42 4.05
CA SER A 838 -33.03 -35.27 4.80
C SER A 838 -31.73 -35.48 4.03
N ALA A 839 -31.80 -35.69 2.71
CA ALA A 839 -30.61 -35.82 1.86
C ALA A 839 -29.79 -34.51 1.84
N GLN A 840 -30.44 -33.36 1.71
CA GLN A 840 -29.80 -32.04 1.82
C GLN A 840 -29.14 -31.83 3.18
N ARG A 841 -29.81 -32.24 4.28
CA ARG A 841 -29.27 -32.17 5.64
C ARG A 841 -28.01 -33.03 5.79
N GLN A 842 -28.04 -34.26 5.27
CA GLN A 842 -26.91 -35.19 5.27
C GLN A 842 -25.72 -34.63 4.48
N LEU A 843 -25.96 -34.12 3.27
CA LEU A 843 -24.93 -33.45 2.47
C LEU A 843 -24.34 -32.24 3.19
N SER A 844 -25.20 -31.44 3.86
CA SER A 844 -24.74 -30.28 4.63
C SER A 844 -23.81 -30.69 5.77
N MET A 845 -24.14 -31.78 6.47
CA MET A 845 -23.30 -32.34 7.53
C MET A 845 -21.98 -32.91 7.00
N ARG A 846 -22.00 -33.61 5.87
CA ARG A 846 -20.78 -34.12 5.22
C ARG A 846 -19.81 -32.99 4.86
N ILE A 847 -20.33 -31.87 4.34
CA ILE A 847 -19.53 -30.69 4.03
C ILE A 847 -18.99 -30.02 5.31
N LEU A 848 -19.82 -29.84 6.35
CA LEU A 848 -19.35 -29.27 7.64
C LEU A 848 -18.22 -30.11 8.27
N ARG A 849 -18.33 -31.44 8.22
CA ARG A 849 -17.29 -32.35 8.72
C ARG A 849 -16.02 -32.30 7.89
N LEU A 850 -16.12 -32.16 6.56
CA LEU A 850 -14.95 -31.90 5.70
C LEU A 850 -14.22 -30.61 6.14
N LEU A 851 -14.98 -29.57 6.51
CA LEU A 851 -14.45 -28.28 6.96
C LEU A 851 -13.85 -28.33 8.38
N GLY A 852 -14.03 -29.43 9.12
CA GLY A 852 -13.55 -29.57 10.49
C GLY A 852 -14.49 -28.96 11.54
N GLU A 853 -15.74 -28.68 11.18
CA GLU A 853 -16.78 -28.19 12.10
C GLU A 853 -17.47 -29.41 12.75
N GLU A 854 -17.06 -29.78 13.96
CA GLU A 854 -17.71 -30.85 14.72
C GLU A 854 -19.03 -30.38 15.37
N GLU A 855 -19.89 -31.33 15.75
CA GLU A 855 -21.05 -31.05 16.57
C GLU A 855 -20.58 -30.73 17.99
N THR A 856 -20.60 -29.45 18.35
CA THR A 856 -20.45 -29.04 19.76
C THR A 856 -21.58 -29.72 20.55
N GLY A 857 -21.22 -30.58 21.49
CA GLY A 857 -22.12 -31.42 22.29
C GLY A 857 -23.17 -30.67 23.14
N GLU A 858 -23.26 -29.36 23.00
CA GLU A 858 -24.29 -28.50 23.59
C GLU A 858 -24.94 -27.64 22.51
N THR A 859 -25.74 -28.23 21.63
CA THR A 859 -26.69 -27.44 20.83
C THR A 859 -28.04 -28.16 20.74
N SER A 860 -29.07 -27.40 21.11
CA SER A 860 -30.49 -27.74 21.06
C SER A 860 -30.89 -28.46 19.77
N LYS A 861 -31.83 -29.42 19.87
CA LYS A 861 -32.40 -30.27 18.81
C LYS A 861 -33.00 -29.55 17.57
N ASP A 862 -32.83 -28.24 17.40
CA ASP A 862 -33.49 -27.41 16.39
C ASP A 862 -32.58 -26.65 15.41
N VAL A 863 -31.25 -26.79 15.46
CA VAL A 863 -30.39 -26.07 14.50
C VAL A 863 -30.24 -26.86 13.20
N ASN A 864 -30.91 -26.38 12.13
CA ASN A 864 -30.79 -26.91 10.78
C ASN A 864 -29.34 -26.75 10.26
N GLU A 865 -28.69 -27.87 9.95
CA GLU A 865 -27.29 -27.97 9.55
C GLU A 865 -27.01 -27.31 8.21
N ARG A 866 -28.04 -27.17 7.37
CA ARG A 866 -27.98 -26.35 6.17
C ARG A 866 -27.76 -24.87 6.52
N ASN A 867 -28.41 -24.35 7.55
CA ASN A 867 -28.23 -22.97 7.97
C ASN A 867 -26.82 -22.77 8.55
N ARG A 868 -26.31 -23.74 9.33
CA ARG A 868 -24.93 -23.71 9.84
C ARG A 868 -23.92 -23.66 8.70
N LEU A 869 -24.12 -24.50 7.67
CA LEU A 869 -23.27 -24.52 6.48
C LEU A 869 -23.35 -23.19 5.72
N ASP A 870 -24.56 -22.68 5.50
CA ASP A 870 -24.79 -21.39 4.84
C ASP A 870 -24.11 -20.24 5.58
N ASP A 871 -24.21 -20.20 6.90
CA ASP A 871 -23.62 -19.16 7.74
C ASP A 871 -22.09 -19.26 7.77
N TRP A 872 -21.53 -20.48 7.72
CA TRP A 872 -20.10 -20.68 7.55
C TRP A 872 -19.59 -20.07 6.24
N PHE A 873 -20.26 -20.36 5.11
CA PHE A 873 -19.90 -19.81 3.79
C PHE A 873 -20.09 -18.28 3.74
N LYS A 874 -21.16 -17.74 4.33
CA LYS A 874 -21.40 -16.28 4.45
C LYS A 874 -20.31 -15.60 5.27
N LYS A 875 -19.92 -16.14 6.42
CA LYS A 875 -18.86 -15.59 7.29
C LYS A 875 -17.53 -15.49 6.55
N LYS A 876 -17.25 -16.44 5.67
CA LYS A 876 -16.06 -16.48 4.81
C LYS A 876 -16.20 -15.69 3.51
N ARG A 877 -17.37 -15.06 3.26
CA ARG A 877 -17.68 -14.27 2.06
C ARG A 877 -17.48 -15.03 0.75
N ILE A 878 -17.80 -16.33 0.73
CA ILE A 878 -17.71 -17.20 -0.45
C ILE A 878 -19.11 -17.67 -0.89
N PRO A 879 -19.30 -18.03 -2.17
CA PRO A 879 -20.60 -18.48 -2.68
C PRO A 879 -21.11 -19.71 -1.93
N GLN A 880 -22.37 -19.69 -1.51
CA GLN A 880 -22.99 -20.78 -0.76
C GLN A 880 -23.12 -22.05 -1.62
N PRO A 881 -23.15 -23.25 -1.00
CA PRO A 881 -23.40 -24.49 -1.72
C PRO A 881 -24.75 -24.47 -2.45
N ILE A 882 -24.74 -24.88 -3.71
CA ILE A 882 -25.93 -25.00 -4.56
C ILE A 882 -26.45 -26.43 -4.42
N PHE A 883 -27.72 -26.58 -4.04
CA PHE A 883 -28.37 -27.89 -3.94
C PHE A 883 -29.35 -28.06 -5.11
N GLU A 884 -29.24 -29.18 -5.82
CA GLU A 884 -30.09 -29.54 -6.96
C GLU A 884 -30.61 -30.96 -6.78
N ASP A 885 -31.80 -31.24 -7.30
CA ASP A 885 -32.35 -32.59 -7.34
C ASP A 885 -31.66 -33.39 -8.46
N THR A 886 -31.43 -34.70 -8.25
CA THR A 886 -30.90 -35.60 -9.29
C THR A 886 -32.04 -36.35 -9.98
N GLU A 887 -31.71 -37.14 -11.01
CA GLU A 887 -32.69 -37.99 -11.72
C GLU A 887 -33.28 -39.09 -10.83
N GLU A 888 -32.64 -39.40 -9.71
CA GLU A 888 -33.14 -40.35 -8.72
C GLU A 888 -34.25 -39.72 -7.87
N VAL A 889 -35.33 -40.47 -7.59
CA VAL A 889 -36.56 -39.96 -6.94
C VAL A 889 -36.30 -39.22 -5.62
N LEU A 890 -35.31 -39.65 -4.85
CA LEU A 890 -34.92 -39.06 -3.58
C LEU A 890 -33.51 -38.44 -3.60
N GLY A 891 -32.85 -38.42 -4.76
CA GLY A 891 -31.47 -38.01 -4.89
C GLY A 891 -31.31 -36.49 -4.93
N VAL A 892 -30.25 -36.03 -4.28
CA VAL A 892 -29.86 -34.62 -4.20
C VAL A 892 -28.36 -34.54 -4.42
N LYS A 893 -27.92 -33.50 -5.14
CA LYS A 893 -26.51 -33.13 -5.26
C LYS A 893 -26.26 -31.73 -4.70
N ALA A 894 -25.07 -31.52 -4.16
CA ALA A 894 -24.58 -30.26 -3.65
C ALA A 894 -23.29 -29.86 -4.37
N THR A 895 -23.25 -28.68 -4.97
CA THR A 895 -22.07 -28.12 -5.64
C THR A 895 -21.51 -26.96 -4.84
N PHE A 896 -20.23 -26.99 -4.49
CA PHE A 896 -19.59 -25.93 -3.72
C PHE A 896 -18.13 -25.68 -4.14
N SER A 897 -17.61 -24.50 -3.81
CA SER A 897 -16.20 -24.16 -3.97
C SER A 897 -15.66 -23.53 -2.70
N CYS A 898 -14.61 -24.08 -2.13
CA CYS A 898 -14.00 -23.56 -0.91
C CYS A 898 -12.53 -23.97 -0.78
N ARG A 899 -11.82 -23.33 0.15
CA ARG A 899 -10.50 -23.76 0.59
C ARG A 899 -10.64 -24.45 1.95
N VAL A 900 -10.01 -25.61 2.07
CA VAL A 900 -9.97 -26.41 3.29
C VAL A 900 -8.54 -26.45 3.79
N THR A 901 -8.30 -25.83 4.94
CA THR A 901 -7.04 -25.94 5.66
C THR A 901 -7.16 -27.07 6.66
N CYS A 902 -6.22 -28.00 6.63
CA CYS A 902 -6.22 -29.20 7.45
C CYS A 902 -4.86 -29.35 8.15
N SER A 903 -4.90 -29.55 9.46
CA SER A 903 -3.75 -29.82 10.32
C SER A 903 -4.23 -30.60 11.53
N HIS A 904 -3.38 -31.45 12.11
CA HIS A 904 -3.68 -32.05 13.41
C HIS A 904 -3.69 -30.95 14.50
N PRO A 905 -4.58 -31.01 15.51
CA PRO A 905 -4.62 -30.01 16.58
C PRO A 905 -3.30 -29.94 17.36
N ASP A 906 -2.76 -31.11 17.71
CA ASP A 906 -1.55 -31.22 18.52
C ASP A 906 -0.26 -31.16 17.69
N TRP A 907 0.77 -30.52 18.27
CA TRP A 907 2.13 -30.55 17.75
C TRP A 907 2.80 -31.88 18.04
N GLN A 908 3.72 -32.32 17.17
CA GLN A 908 4.31 -33.66 17.21
C GLN A 908 5.83 -33.61 17.39
N ALA A 909 6.40 -34.63 18.03
CA ALA A 909 7.84 -34.69 18.31
C ALA A 909 8.75 -34.87 17.07
N SER A 910 8.19 -35.21 15.90
CA SER A 910 8.96 -35.33 14.65
C SER A 910 8.12 -34.96 13.43
N THR A 911 8.80 -34.64 12.33
CA THR A 911 8.20 -34.37 11.02
C THR A 911 7.41 -35.57 10.47
N GLU A 912 7.89 -36.80 10.70
CA GLU A 912 7.24 -38.04 10.25
C GLU A 912 5.93 -38.27 11.01
N VAL A 913 5.94 -38.03 12.32
CA VAL A 913 4.73 -38.16 13.16
C VAL A 913 3.74 -37.05 12.80
N ALA A 914 4.19 -35.81 12.62
CA ALA A 914 3.34 -34.71 12.16
C ALA A 914 2.66 -35.03 10.82
N MET A 915 3.43 -35.58 9.87
CA MET A 915 2.92 -35.99 8.57
C MET A 915 1.92 -37.15 8.68
N THR A 916 2.19 -38.13 9.54
CA THR A 916 1.28 -39.27 9.79
C THR A 916 -0.03 -38.79 10.39
N ARG A 917 0.01 -37.90 11.38
CA ARG A 917 -1.16 -37.29 12.00
C ARG A 917 -1.97 -36.42 11.04
N LEU A 918 -1.31 -35.68 10.15
CA LEU A 918 -1.98 -34.95 9.09
C LEU A 918 -2.73 -35.92 8.15
N LYS A 919 -2.10 -37.03 7.75
CA LYS A 919 -2.76 -38.05 6.91
C LYS A 919 -3.97 -38.68 7.62
N GLU A 920 -3.87 -38.97 8.91
CA GLU A 920 -5.00 -39.47 9.72
C GLU A 920 -6.16 -38.48 9.73
N GLU A 921 -5.86 -37.19 9.94
CA GLU A 921 -6.86 -36.12 9.93
C GLU A 921 -7.51 -35.94 8.55
N LEU A 922 -6.72 -35.99 7.48
CA LEU A 922 -7.23 -35.94 6.10
C LEU A 922 -8.11 -37.15 5.80
N LYS A 923 -7.69 -38.37 6.14
CA LYS A 923 -8.51 -39.59 6.02
C LYS A 923 -9.81 -39.44 6.79
N ARG A 924 -9.76 -38.90 8.01
CA ARG A 924 -10.95 -38.65 8.84
C ARG A 924 -11.92 -37.70 8.15
N ARG A 925 -11.44 -36.61 7.56
CA ARG A 925 -12.27 -35.63 6.85
C ARG A 925 -12.80 -36.16 5.52
N PHE A 926 -11.95 -36.80 4.71
CA PHE A 926 -12.32 -37.33 3.38
C PHE A 926 -13.29 -38.50 3.44
N ARG A 927 -13.32 -39.28 4.52
CA ARG A 927 -14.37 -40.30 4.73
C ARG A 927 -15.79 -39.72 4.67
N ASN A 928 -15.97 -38.45 5.00
CA ASN A 928 -17.28 -37.78 4.87
C ASN A 928 -17.67 -37.49 3.42
N LEU A 929 -16.78 -37.67 2.45
CA LEU A 929 -17.04 -37.48 1.02
C LEU A 929 -17.45 -38.78 0.32
N ALA A 930 -17.20 -39.95 0.91
CA ALA A 930 -17.65 -41.24 0.37
C ALA A 930 -19.13 -41.50 0.69
N ASP A 931 -19.83 -42.21 -0.21
CA ASP A 931 -21.19 -42.69 0.06
C ASP A 931 -21.15 -43.92 0.98
N GLU A 932 -21.98 -43.91 2.03
CA GLU A 932 -22.08 -44.96 3.07
C GLU A 932 -22.45 -46.35 2.52
N SER A 933 -22.77 -46.48 1.23
CA SER A 933 -23.02 -47.78 0.57
C SER A 933 -21.74 -48.53 0.13
N ALA A 934 -20.55 -47.96 0.35
CA ALA A 934 -19.28 -48.56 -0.07
C ALA A 934 -18.46 -49.19 1.07
N ASP A 935 -19.07 -49.50 2.21
CA ASP A 935 -18.40 -50.05 3.41
C ASP A 935 -18.06 -51.56 3.32
N HIS A 936 -17.87 -52.09 2.10
CA HIS A 936 -17.48 -53.48 1.84
C HIS A 936 -16.19 -53.60 1.02
N GLY A 937 -15.22 -52.70 1.24
CA GLY A 937 -13.97 -52.77 0.48
C GLY A 937 -12.76 -52.02 1.04
N TRP A 938 -12.74 -51.63 2.31
CA TRP A 938 -11.62 -50.87 2.89
C TRP A 938 -11.10 -51.50 4.19
N SER A 939 -10.85 -52.82 4.14
CA SER A 939 -9.96 -53.51 5.07
C SER A 939 -8.87 -54.20 4.25
N GLY A 940 -7.71 -53.54 4.18
CA GLY A 940 -6.49 -53.99 3.53
C GLY A 940 -5.34 -53.08 3.92
#